data_AF-A0A945SCE8-F1
#
_entry.id   AF-A0A945SCE8-F1
#
_cell.length_a   1.000
_cell.length_b   1.000
_cell.length_c   1.000
_cell.angle_alpha   90.00
_cell.angle_beta   90.00
_cell.angle_gamma   90.00
#
_symmetry.space_group_name_H-M   'P 1'
#
loop_
_entity.id
_entity.type
_entity.pdbx_description
1 polymer ?
#
loop_
_entity_poly.entity_id
_entity_poly.type
_entity_poly.pdbx_seq_one_letter_code
_entity_poly.pdbx_strand_id
1 'polypeptide(L)'
;MEEDIKRLAYLRSLELWFKASEKYLYQPPDRPDLLCYGSGFDSWGVQTQQKALAAYGVAAADPDFDPERAGSSRDELSDRFRKMVRFNLESHATGSCRCLDNHSWGNTWISGLGLERMAHAIEALEGDLASADRDSLRRVLLSESDWLTDDYEIAGDPDGRTGKNRPESNLWNGALLCRTAVKYPDASRAAEYWERGVSFLVNSISVPADAESEEIVDGKTLAERHIGANFFPSFSLDHHSYLNVGYMVTCLSNVAMAHFWFKNRGVKPPEALYLHVAELWRLVKTCLFPDGRFWRIGGDTRVRYCFCQDFLIPALLFVRDYLGDPDATALEAGWLAQVDAEQQTTPDGSYLGGRLAELPHHSPLYYTRMESDRALAASMGAYWRRIYGGFRGCPISDRDLSVLPDWSETFHGACLVRGERRLASRVWRAGGGATANTCVPVSRSDMAEWNGNMSGEIVGLGSWHVAKLGNHREWTFPGGFLTIGDFVVHGGGHMEGQVEEDLARQWQVQCALPDDATVIGLQYAKTLRRAYLKSVKGLRLLVPNDIFNQNHRTYVVGSEEFSLTGPSVREEILQNGTSWLNIDDCLGVVGLYGADQLSILRPGCRNIAINSKVGECVGGLHAEEICYPIHLGVKDYDCGAILYDVGFAVIVGAGPDETANFSWKVLENAPGIGVRALEITGADRKRYLLVANLADQTADVGIALEPGLTAVSLAGGEDFAVDAGGGLTCSCAANTTDLFLLTEAHGIKK
;
A
#
# COMPACT_ATOMS: atom_id res chain seq x y z
N MET A 1 -14.62 2.81 -29.53
CA MET A 1 -14.86 4.20 -29.06
C MET A 1 -14.42 4.36 -27.62
N GLU A 2 -15.07 3.73 -26.62
CA GLU A 2 -14.68 3.88 -25.20
C GLU A 2 -13.26 3.37 -24.88
N GLU A 3 -12.80 2.29 -25.53
CA GLU A 3 -11.43 1.80 -25.35
C GLU A 3 -10.37 2.59 -26.13
N ASP A 4 -10.75 3.18 -27.26
CA ASP A 4 -9.85 4.08 -28.01
C ASP A 4 -9.59 5.35 -27.19
N ILE A 5 -10.61 5.79 -26.44
CA ILE A 5 -10.51 6.88 -25.46
C ILE A 5 -9.49 6.53 -24.36
N LYS A 6 -9.45 5.28 -23.86
CA LYS A 6 -8.46 4.88 -22.84
C LYS A 6 -7.02 4.86 -23.35
N ARG A 7 -6.77 4.32 -24.54
CA ARG A 7 -5.42 4.38 -25.16
C ARG A 7 -4.97 5.82 -25.33
N LEU A 8 -5.83 6.66 -25.92
CA LEU A 8 -5.49 8.05 -26.16
C LEU A 8 -5.30 8.81 -24.84
N ALA A 9 -6.04 8.50 -23.77
CA ALA A 9 -5.84 9.13 -22.46
C ALA A 9 -4.39 9.00 -21.95
N TYR A 10 -3.78 7.81 -22.06
CA TYR A 10 -2.37 7.63 -21.72
C TYR A 10 -1.44 8.52 -22.57
N LEU A 11 -1.65 8.53 -23.89
CA LEU A 11 -0.83 9.31 -24.81
C LEU A 11 -0.99 10.81 -24.57
N ARG A 12 -2.22 11.30 -24.34
CA ARG A 12 -2.52 12.70 -24.04
C ARG A 12 -1.91 13.15 -22.72
N SER A 13 -1.82 12.25 -21.75
CA SER A 13 -1.15 12.50 -20.47
C SER A 13 0.37 12.59 -20.61
N LEU A 14 0.98 11.71 -21.43
CA LEU A 14 2.40 11.78 -21.78
C LEU A 14 2.77 13.07 -22.51
N GLU A 15 1.94 13.51 -23.46
CA GLU A 15 2.19 14.74 -24.23
C GLU A 15 2.35 15.95 -23.31
N LEU A 16 1.47 16.11 -22.32
CA LEU A 16 1.59 17.20 -21.36
C LEU A 16 2.89 17.13 -20.54
N TRP A 17 3.33 15.92 -20.20
CA TRP A 17 4.52 15.71 -19.38
C TRP A 17 5.84 16.09 -20.07
N PHE A 18 5.95 15.95 -21.39
CA PHE A 18 7.22 16.19 -22.08
C PHE A 18 7.77 17.61 -21.86
N LYS A 19 6.90 18.62 -21.85
CA LYS A 19 7.27 20.00 -21.55
C LYS A 19 7.86 20.15 -20.13
N ALA A 20 7.22 19.57 -19.12
CA ALA A 20 7.74 19.58 -17.75
C ALA A 20 9.06 18.81 -17.61
N SER A 21 9.26 17.77 -18.43
CA SER A 21 10.43 16.91 -18.36
C SER A 21 11.71 17.59 -18.88
N GLU A 22 11.60 18.61 -19.74
CA GLU A 22 12.76 19.26 -20.39
C GLU A 22 13.77 19.84 -19.40
N LYS A 23 13.29 20.42 -18.29
CA LYS A 23 14.15 21.02 -17.25
C LYS A 23 15.01 19.99 -16.50
N TYR A 24 14.74 18.70 -16.67
CA TYR A 24 15.49 17.60 -16.07
C TYR A 24 16.32 16.82 -17.09
N LEU A 25 16.40 17.30 -18.34
CA LEU A 25 17.31 16.76 -19.34
C LEU A 25 18.71 17.35 -19.14
N TYR A 26 19.71 16.47 -19.15
CA TYR A 26 21.10 16.87 -19.11
C TYR A 26 21.86 16.23 -20.29
N GLN A 27 22.51 17.09 -21.06
CA GLN A 27 23.39 16.70 -22.15
C GLN A 27 24.84 16.98 -21.70
N PRO A 28 25.69 15.94 -21.57
CA PRO A 28 27.09 16.16 -21.23
C PRO A 28 27.79 17.01 -22.30
N PRO A 29 28.48 18.11 -21.94
CA PRO A 29 29.07 19.04 -22.92
C PRO A 29 30.07 18.36 -23.87
N ASP A 30 30.84 17.40 -23.38
CA ASP A 30 31.86 16.68 -24.15
C ASP A 30 31.30 15.49 -24.95
N ARG A 31 30.02 15.15 -24.76
CA ARG A 31 29.33 14.03 -25.41
C ARG A 31 27.94 14.46 -25.88
N PRO A 32 27.85 15.31 -26.92
CA PRO A 32 26.58 15.80 -27.44
C PRO A 32 25.70 14.68 -28.05
N ASP A 33 26.29 13.51 -28.28
CA ASP A 33 25.60 12.29 -28.71
C ASP A 33 24.89 11.55 -27.58
N LEU A 34 25.00 12.01 -26.33
CA LEU A 34 24.37 11.43 -25.13
C LEU A 34 23.34 12.39 -24.52
N LEU A 35 22.35 11.83 -23.84
CA LEU A 35 21.34 12.58 -23.08
C LEU A 35 20.89 11.73 -21.90
N CYS A 36 20.66 12.32 -20.72
CA CYS A 36 20.00 11.63 -19.62
C CYS A 36 18.86 12.47 -19.05
N TYR A 37 17.85 11.79 -18.49
CA TYR A 37 16.78 12.41 -17.71
C TYR A 37 17.03 12.19 -16.20
N GLY A 38 16.84 13.23 -15.39
CA GLY A 38 17.11 13.19 -13.95
C GLY A 38 18.60 13.34 -13.65
N SER A 39 19.10 12.66 -12.62
CA SER A 39 20.49 12.86 -12.15
C SER A 39 21.56 12.24 -13.05
N GLY A 40 21.21 11.22 -13.84
CA GLY A 40 22.19 10.42 -14.59
C GLY A 40 23.19 9.66 -13.71
N PHE A 41 22.88 9.49 -12.41
CA PHE A 41 23.68 8.74 -11.43
C PHE A 41 23.43 7.24 -11.56
N ASP A 42 24.28 6.42 -10.96
CA ASP A 42 24.10 4.97 -10.88
C ASP A 42 22.82 4.58 -10.08
N SER A 43 22.49 3.29 -10.05
CA SER A 43 21.40 2.68 -9.31
C SER A 43 20.03 3.28 -9.70
N TRP A 44 19.39 4.01 -8.79
CA TRP A 44 18.10 4.64 -9.04
C TRP A 44 18.15 5.77 -10.07
N GLY A 45 19.31 6.41 -10.30
CA GLY A 45 19.45 7.45 -11.31
C GLY A 45 19.31 6.88 -12.73
N VAL A 46 19.99 5.78 -13.03
CA VAL A 46 19.87 5.08 -14.32
C VAL A 46 18.47 4.51 -14.50
N GLN A 47 17.85 3.94 -13.47
CA GLN A 47 16.45 3.51 -13.60
C GLN A 47 15.50 4.68 -13.87
N THR A 48 15.75 5.85 -13.31
CA THR A 48 14.96 7.06 -13.57
C THR A 48 15.01 7.44 -15.05
N GLN A 49 16.20 7.41 -15.67
CA GLN A 49 16.33 7.74 -17.09
C GLN A 49 15.83 6.63 -18.03
N GLN A 50 15.97 5.35 -17.68
CA GLN A 50 15.41 4.23 -18.46
C GLN A 50 13.88 4.30 -18.57
N LYS A 51 13.22 4.75 -17.52
CA LYS A 51 11.77 4.97 -17.49
C LYS A 51 11.33 6.14 -18.37
N ALA A 52 12.04 7.26 -18.27
CA ALA A 52 11.79 8.42 -19.13
C ALA A 52 12.03 8.07 -20.60
N LEU A 53 13.17 7.44 -20.92
CA LEU A 53 13.50 6.92 -22.25
C LEU A 53 12.34 6.10 -22.83
N ALA A 54 11.72 5.24 -22.02
CA ALA A 54 10.60 4.43 -22.48
C ALA A 54 9.40 5.30 -22.92
N ALA A 55 9.07 6.33 -22.13
CA ALA A 55 8.01 7.29 -22.46
C ALA A 55 8.32 8.06 -23.76
N TYR A 56 9.55 8.57 -23.90
CA TYR A 56 10.01 9.24 -25.12
C TYR A 56 9.90 8.34 -26.36
N GLY A 57 10.36 7.09 -26.26
CA GLY A 57 10.32 6.14 -27.38
C GLY A 57 8.90 5.77 -27.80
N VAL A 58 8.01 5.50 -26.84
CA VAL A 58 6.61 5.15 -27.15
C VAL A 58 5.88 6.31 -27.84
N ALA A 59 6.01 7.54 -27.32
CA ALA A 59 5.38 8.70 -27.94
C ALA A 59 5.93 8.97 -29.35
N ALA A 60 7.25 8.85 -29.54
CA ALA A 60 7.88 8.96 -30.86
C ALA A 60 7.39 7.89 -31.85
N ALA A 61 7.02 6.69 -31.37
CA ALA A 61 6.52 5.59 -32.20
C ALA A 61 4.99 5.59 -32.42
N ASP A 62 4.23 6.44 -31.72
CA ASP A 62 2.75 6.40 -31.78
C ASP A 62 2.20 7.31 -32.89
N PRO A 63 1.48 6.80 -33.90
CA PRO A 63 0.99 7.59 -35.03
C PRO A 63 0.04 8.72 -34.62
N ASP A 64 -0.63 8.62 -33.47
CA ASP A 64 -1.60 9.61 -32.98
C ASP A 64 -1.00 10.66 -32.05
N PHE A 65 0.33 10.66 -31.91
CA PHE A 65 1.08 11.66 -31.15
C PHE A 65 0.82 13.07 -31.70
N ASP A 66 0.49 13.98 -30.79
CA ASP A 66 0.21 15.39 -31.06
C ASP A 66 1.41 16.26 -30.64
N PRO A 67 2.18 16.79 -31.61
CA PRO A 67 3.36 17.60 -31.33
C PRO A 67 3.02 18.98 -30.74
N GLU A 68 1.82 19.52 -31.01
CA GLU A 68 1.41 20.82 -30.46
C GLU A 68 1.16 20.71 -28.96
N ARG A 69 0.48 19.64 -28.52
CA ARG A 69 0.29 19.34 -27.09
C ARG A 69 1.60 19.06 -26.38
N ALA A 70 2.50 18.33 -27.03
CA ALA A 70 3.78 17.96 -26.45
C ALA A 70 4.78 19.12 -26.37
N GLY A 71 4.61 20.16 -27.19
CA GLY A 71 5.61 21.20 -27.36
C GLY A 71 6.93 20.66 -27.95
N SER A 72 6.89 19.52 -28.63
CA SER A 72 8.05 18.85 -29.23
C SER A 72 7.59 18.00 -30.40
N SER A 73 8.37 18.01 -31.48
CA SER A 73 8.11 17.17 -32.65
C SER A 73 8.45 15.70 -32.40
N ARG A 74 7.89 14.81 -33.23
CA ARG A 74 8.20 13.37 -33.22
C ARG A 74 9.70 13.11 -33.42
N ASP A 75 10.33 13.85 -34.32
CA ASP A 75 11.76 13.71 -34.63
C ASP A 75 12.64 14.11 -33.44
N GLU A 76 12.28 15.17 -32.72
CA GLU A 76 12.96 15.57 -31.48
C GLU A 76 12.82 14.51 -30.38
N LEU A 77 11.62 13.93 -30.19
CA LEU A 77 11.44 12.84 -29.22
C LEU A 77 12.26 11.59 -29.62
N SER A 78 12.29 11.26 -30.92
CA SER A 78 13.09 10.15 -31.45
C SER A 78 14.60 10.38 -31.26
N ASP A 79 15.10 11.59 -31.50
CA ASP A 79 16.50 11.96 -31.26
C ASP A 79 16.85 11.87 -29.76
N ARG A 80 16.00 12.41 -28.88
CA ARG A 80 16.17 12.31 -27.42
C ARG A 80 16.18 10.86 -26.97
N PHE A 81 15.25 10.03 -27.44
CA PHE A 81 15.22 8.59 -27.18
C PHE A 81 16.55 7.92 -27.57
N ARG A 82 17.04 8.12 -28.79
CA ARG A 82 18.31 7.51 -29.26
C ARG A 82 19.50 7.94 -28.41
N LYS A 83 19.58 9.22 -28.01
CA LYS A 83 20.64 9.74 -27.14
C LYS A 83 20.56 9.18 -25.72
N MET A 84 19.36 8.98 -25.18
CA MET A 84 19.15 8.32 -23.88
C MET A 84 19.50 6.83 -23.93
N VAL A 85 19.13 6.13 -25.02
CA VAL A 85 19.56 4.73 -25.25
C VAL A 85 21.07 4.66 -25.24
N ARG A 86 21.76 5.55 -25.97
CA ARG A 86 23.21 5.58 -26.00
C ARG A 86 23.82 5.89 -24.64
N PHE A 87 23.30 6.86 -23.91
CA PHE A 87 23.76 7.14 -22.53
C PHE A 87 23.60 5.92 -21.63
N ASN A 88 22.45 5.24 -21.68
CA ASN A 88 22.21 4.01 -20.93
C ASN A 88 23.27 2.94 -21.25
N LEU A 89 23.47 2.63 -22.53
CA LEU A 89 24.35 1.54 -22.96
C LEU A 89 25.84 1.86 -22.74
N GLU A 90 26.25 3.11 -22.97
CA GLU A 90 27.65 3.52 -22.84
C GLU A 90 28.09 3.72 -21.39
N SER A 91 27.16 4.05 -20.48
CA SER A 91 27.46 4.20 -19.05
C SER A 91 27.43 2.89 -18.25
N HIS A 92 27.00 1.79 -18.88
CA HIS A 92 27.02 0.45 -18.31
C HIS A 92 28.46 -0.01 -18.03
N ALA A 93 28.66 -0.99 -17.15
CA ALA A 93 29.96 -1.57 -16.81
C ALA A 93 30.76 -2.10 -18.02
N THR A 94 30.09 -2.43 -19.13
CA THR A 94 30.69 -2.86 -20.41
C THR A 94 30.77 -1.76 -21.48
N GLY A 95 30.36 -0.54 -21.14
CA GLY A 95 30.36 0.61 -22.04
C GLY A 95 31.66 1.41 -22.00
N SER A 96 31.70 2.51 -22.77
CA SER A 96 32.89 3.37 -22.88
C SER A 96 32.89 4.59 -21.96
N CYS A 97 31.80 4.87 -21.24
CA CYS A 97 31.69 6.02 -20.34
C CYS A 97 31.18 5.64 -18.94
N ARG A 98 31.10 6.64 -18.07
CA ARG A 98 30.56 6.53 -16.72
C ARG A 98 29.22 7.26 -16.62
N CYS A 99 28.44 6.91 -15.61
CA CYS A 99 27.35 7.73 -15.09
C CYS A 99 27.90 9.09 -14.59
N LEU A 100 27.01 10.05 -14.36
CA LEU A 100 27.39 11.42 -14.00
C LEU A 100 27.91 11.59 -12.56
N ASP A 101 27.84 10.52 -11.76
CA ASP A 101 28.46 10.38 -10.45
C ASP A 101 29.81 9.63 -10.51
N ASN A 102 30.36 9.43 -11.72
CA ASN A 102 31.60 8.72 -12.02
C ASN A 102 31.59 7.19 -11.79
N HIS A 103 30.44 6.59 -11.50
CA HIS A 103 30.29 5.13 -11.42
C HIS A 103 29.84 4.54 -12.76
N SER A 104 29.87 3.22 -12.92
CA SER A 104 29.16 2.54 -14.00
C SER A 104 28.07 1.69 -13.40
N TRP A 105 26.93 1.61 -14.09
CA TRP A 105 25.82 0.79 -13.67
C TRP A 105 25.90 -0.61 -14.27
N GLY A 106 25.13 -1.53 -13.70
CA GLY A 106 24.97 -2.88 -14.22
C GLY A 106 25.64 -3.97 -13.39
N ASN A 107 25.31 -5.22 -13.68
CA ASN A 107 25.73 -6.41 -12.93
C ASN A 107 25.39 -6.28 -11.44
N THR A 108 24.14 -5.92 -11.15
CA THR A 108 23.60 -5.82 -9.79
C THR A 108 22.24 -6.50 -9.70
N TRP A 109 21.76 -6.78 -8.50
CA TRP A 109 20.45 -7.42 -8.30
C TRP A 109 19.26 -6.67 -8.93
N ILE A 110 19.41 -5.36 -9.17
CA ILE A 110 18.34 -4.46 -9.62
C ILE A 110 18.53 -3.94 -11.05
N SER A 111 19.67 -4.19 -11.71
CA SER A 111 19.91 -3.69 -13.07
C SER A 111 18.91 -4.26 -14.07
N GLY A 112 18.53 -5.54 -13.91
CA GLY A 112 17.52 -6.19 -14.75
C GLY A 112 16.16 -5.50 -14.75
N LEU A 113 15.72 -4.96 -13.61
CA LEU A 113 14.44 -4.24 -13.52
C LEU A 113 14.39 -3.03 -14.46
N GLY A 114 15.49 -2.30 -14.55
CA GLY A 114 15.63 -1.15 -15.44
C GLY A 114 15.50 -1.52 -16.92
N LEU A 115 16.17 -2.61 -17.31
CA LEU A 115 16.12 -3.17 -18.66
C LEU A 115 14.74 -3.69 -19.03
N GLU A 116 14.05 -4.36 -18.10
CA GLU A 116 12.67 -4.81 -18.29
C GLU A 116 11.72 -3.63 -18.51
N ARG A 117 11.89 -2.54 -17.75
CA ARG A 117 11.04 -1.35 -17.86
C ARG A 117 11.19 -0.59 -19.18
N MET A 118 12.38 -0.53 -19.76
CA MET A 118 12.57 0.18 -21.04
C MET A 118 12.26 -0.67 -22.28
N ALA A 119 12.04 -1.97 -22.10
CA ALA A 119 11.96 -2.96 -23.16
C ALA A 119 10.95 -2.64 -24.27
N HIS A 120 9.72 -2.27 -23.91
CA HIS A 120 8.63 -2.06 -24.87
C HIS A 120 8.90 -0.88 -25.80
N ALA A 121 9.62 0.13 -25.32
CA ALA A 121 10.05 1.25 -26.16
C ALA A 121 11.18 0.86 -27.12
N ILE A 122 12.11 0.00 -26.67
CA ILE A 122 13.13 -0.58 -27.55
C ILE A 122 12.45 -1.42 -28.65
N GLU A 123 11.41 -2.19 -28.34
CA GLU A 123 10.64 -2.92 -29.34
C GLU A 123 9.90 -2.00 -30.32
N ALA A 124 9.29 -0.93 -29.81
CA ALA A 124 8.54 0.02 -30.63
C ALA A 124 9.42 0.72 -31.68
N LEU A 125 10.72 0.87 -31.41
CA LEU A 125 11.69 1.58 -32.25
C LEU A 125 12.92 0.74 -32.63
N GLU A 126 12.82 -0.60 -32.59
CA GLU A 126 13.99 -1.49 -32.80
C GLU A 126 14.64 -1.28 -34.19
N GLY A 127 13.81 -1.02 -35.21
CA GLY A 127 14.25 -0.71 -36.57
C GLY A 127 15.00 0.62 -36.70
N ASP A 128 14.76 1.56 -35.78
CA ASP A 128 15.29 2.92 -35.79
C ASP A 128 16.59 3.09 -35.00
N LEU A 129 17.04 2.04 -34.30
CA LEU A 129 18.31 2.03 -33.58
C LEU A 129 19.49 1.91 -34.56
N ALA A 130 20.61 2.57 -34.24
CA ALA A 130 21.85 2.38 -34.99
C ALA A 130 22.38 0.95 -34.76
N SER A 131 23.16 0.42 -35.72
CA SER A 131 23.80 -0.91 -35.54
C SER A 131 24.68 -0.95 -34.29
N ALA A 132 25.46 0.10 -34.04
CA ALA A 132 26.31 0.20 -32.85
C ALA A 132 25.52 0.20 -31.54
N ASP A 133 24.33 0.82 -31.53
CA ASP A 133 23.45 0.83 -30.35
C ASP A 133 22.82 -0.57 -30.15
N ARG A 134 22.45 -1.30 -31.22
CA ARG A 134 21.99 -2.69 -31.16
C ARG A 134 23.08 -3.65 -30.68
N ASP A 135 24.31 -3.48 -31.14
CA ASP A 135 25.46 -4.29 -30.71
C ASP A 135 25.79 -4.03 -29.24
N SER A 136 25.71 -2.77 -28.80
CA SER A 136 25.89 -2.41 -27.39
C SER A 136 24.76 -2.95 -26.51
N LEU A 137 23.51 -2.92 -26.97
CA LEU A 137 22.39 -3.55 -26.26
C LEU A 137 22.61 -5.06 -26.10
N ARG A 138 23.04 -5.75 -27.16
CA ARG A 138 23.39 -7.18 -27.08
C ARG A 138 24.50 -7.41 -26.05
N ARG A 139 25.57 -6.59 -26.06
CA ARG A 139 26.66 -6.67 -25.09
C ARG A 139 26.19 -6.50 -23.65
N VAL A 140 25.31 -5.53 -23.39
CA VAL A 140 24.74 -5.28 -22.05
C VAL A 140 23.88 -6.47 -21.60
N LEU A 141 22.94 -6.93 -22.43
CA LEU A 141 22.05 -8.04 -22.08
C LEU A 141 22.80 -9.35 -21.80
N LEU A 142 23.85 -9.63 -22.57
CA LEU A 142 24.71 -10.79 -22.32
C LEU A 142 25.51 -10.64 -21.03
N SER A 143 26.10 -9.47 -20.76
CA SER A 143 26.83 -9.21 -19.51
C SER A 143 25.96 -9.41 -18.27
N GLU A 144 24.74 -8.86 -18.29
CA GLU A 144 23.80 -9.00 -17.18
C GLU A 144 23.38 -10.46 -16.99
N SER A 145 23.16 -11.18 -18.10
CA SER A 145 22.77 -12.59 -18.06
C SER A 145 23.90 -13.51 -17.60
N ASP A 146 25.14 -13.22 -18.00
CA ASP A 146 26.35 -13.89 -17.49
C ASP A 146 26.45 -13.70 -15.97
N TRP A 147 26.38 -12.45 -15.49
CA TRP A 147 26.46 -12.14 -14.06
C TRP A 147 25.33 -12.79 -13.25
N LEU A 148 24.09 -12.77 -13.75
CA LEU A 148 22.95 -13.43 -13.10
C LEU A 148 23.09 -14.97 -13.05
N THR A 149 23.82 -15.54 -14.00
CA THR A 149 24.06 -16.98 -14.06
C THR A 149 25.20 -17.40 -13.14
N ASP A 150 26.26 -16.60 -13.05
CA ASP A 150 27.50 -16.96 -12.36
C ASP A 150 27.59 -16.42 -10.93
N ASP A 151 27.13 -15.19 -10.69
CA ASP A 151 27.43 -14.42 -9.48
C ASP A 151 26.21 -14.12 -8.60
N TYR A 152 24.99 -14.16 -9.16
CA TYR A 152 23.77 -13.82 -8.40
C TYR A 152 23.00 -15.04 -7.90
N GLU A 153 22.76 -15.07 -6.59
CA GLU A 153 22.02 -16.14 -5.93
C GLU A 153 20.51 -15.90 -5.93
N ILE A 154 19.74 -16.94 -6.27
CA ILE A 154 18.31 -17.01 -6.04
C ILE A 154 18.10 -17.21 -4.53
N ALA A 155 17.19 -16.45 -3.93
CA ALA A 155 16.82 -16.61 -2.53
C ALA A 155 15.30 -16.51 -2.35
N GLY A 156 14.78 -17.18 -1.32
CA GLY A 156 13.41 -17.04 -0.88
C GLY A 156 13.33 -17.31 0.62
N ASP A 157 12.73 -16.37 1.34
CA ASP A 157 12.24 -16.57 2.71
C ASP A 157 11.03 -15.65 2.90
N PRO A 158 9.90 -16.13 3.45
CA PRO A 158 8.74 -15.29 3.64
C PRO A 158 8.96 -14.25 4.75
N ASP A 159 9.91 -14.41 5.69
CA ASP A 159 10.28 -13.38 6.67
C ASP A 159 11.31 -12.41 6.06
N GLY A 160 10.87 -11.19 5.74
CA GLY A 160 11.68 -10.14 5.15
C GLY A 160 12.85 -9.68 6.03
N ARG A 161 12.84 -9.95 7.34
CA ARG A 161 13.96 -9.64 8.25
C ARG A 161 15.19 -10.51 8.00
N THR A 162 15.04 -11.63 7.31
CA THR A 162 16.15 -12.50 6.91
C THR A 162 17.01 -11.89 5.80
N GLY A 163 16.49 -10.88 5.09
CA GLY A 163 17.12 -10.30 3.90
C GLY A 163 17.07 -11.21 2.66
N LYS A 164 16.33 -12.33 2.74
CA LYS A 164 16.17 -13.32 1.65
C LYS A 164 14.81 -13.24 0.95
N ASN A 165 13.87 -12.42 1.43
CA ASN A 165 12.64 -12.09 0.70
C ASN A 165 12.96 -11.26 -0.55
N ARG A 166 12.83 -11.88 -1.73
CA ARG A 166 13.29 -11.37 -3.03
C ARG A 166 12.32 -11.68 -4.18
N PRO A 167 10.98 -11.66 -4.01
CA PRO A 167 10.07 -12.18 -5.02
C PRO A 167 10.15 -11.40 -6.32
N GLU A 168 10.05 -10.07 -6.25
CA GLU A 168 10.10 -9.24 -7.43
C GLU A 168 11.49 -9.30 -8.11
N SER A 169 12.57 -9.40 -7.33
CA SER A 169 13.92 -9.51 -7.87
C SER A 169 14.21 -10.83 -8.54
N ASN A 170 13.66 -11.91 -8.01
CA ASN A 170 13.71 -13.18 -8.71
C ASN A 170 12.95 -13.06 -10.04
N LEU A 171 11.81 -12.37 -10.04
CA LEU A 171 10.96 -12.28 -11.20
C LEU A 171 11.58 -11.48 -12.36
N TRP A 172 12.05 -10.25 -12.14
CA TRP A 172 12.63 -9.45 -13.24
C TRP A 172 13.95 -10.01 -13.74
N ASN A 173 14.76 -10.64 -12.87
CA ASN A 173 16.00 -11.29 -13.29
C ASN A 173 15.73 -12.58 -14.08
N GLY A 174 14.74 -13.37 -13.65
CA GLY A 174 14.28 -14.54 -14.40
C GLY A 174 13.71 -14.18 -15.76
N ALA A 175 12.88 -13.13 -15.83
CA ALA A 175 12.36 -12.59 -17.07
C ALA A 175 13.48 -12.13 -18.02
N LEU A 176 14.46 -11.36 -17.53
CA LEU A 176 15.60 -10.90 -18.33
C LEU A 176 16.37 -12.08 -18.93
N LEU A 177 16.70 -13.09 -18.13
CA LEU A 177 17.43 -14.29 -18.58
C LEU A 177 16.69 -15.03 -19.69
N CYS A 178 15.40 -15.33 -19.49
CA CYS A 178 14.59 -16.02 -20.49
C CYS A 178 14.45 -15.19 -21.78
N ARG A 179 14.29 -13.86 -21.67
CA ARG A 179 14.20 -12.97 -22.82
C ARG A 179 15.53 -12.89 -23.58
N THR A 180 16.66 -12.83 -22.89
CA THR A 180 17.99 -12.84 -23.52
C THR A 180 18.23 -14.15 -24.25
N ALA A 181 17.89 -15.30 -23.64
CA ALA A 181 18.00 -16.62 -24.27
C ALA A 181 17.22 -16.69 -25.60
N VAL A 182 16.00 -16.14 -25.63
CA VAL A 182 15.16 -16.11 -26.83
C VAL A 182 15.65 -15.08 -27.85
N LYS A 183 16.11 -13.91 -27.40
CA LYS A 183 16.56 -12.83 -28.30
C LYS A 183 17.88 -13.17 -28.99
N TYR A 184 18.76 -13.90 -28.31
CA TYR A 184 20.09 -14.27 -28.81
C TYR A 184 20.31 -15.78 -28.70
N PRO A 185 19.60 -16.58 -29.50
CA PRO A 185 19.73 -18.05 -29.47
C PRO A 185 21.10 -18.53 -29.94
N ASP A 186 21.88 -17.66 -30.59
CA ASP A 186 23.25 -17.90 -31.02
C ASP A 186 24.29 -17.64 -29.92
N ALA A 187 23.88 -17.07 -28.77
CA ALA A 187 24.76 -16.95 -27.62
C ALA A 187 25.13 -18.35 -27.08
N SER A 188 26.40 -18.57 -26.78
CA SER A 188 26.91 -19.88 -26.35
C SER A 188 26.24 -20.44 -25.10
N ARG A 189 25.67 -19.57 -24.26
CA ARG A 189 25.02 -19.89 -22.99
C ARG A 189 23.50 -19.74 -23.00
N ALA A 190 22.87 -19.58 -24.16
CA ALA A 190 21.42 -19.31 -24.25
C ALA A 190 20.56 -20.35 -23.51
N ALA A 191 20.93 -21.64 -23.57
CA ALA A 191 20.24 -22.70 -22.83
C ALA A 191 20.43 -22.61 -21.31
N GLU A 192 21.61 -22.20 -20.84
CA GLU A 192 21.88 -21.96 -19.42
C GLU A 192 21.04 -20.79 -18.89
N TYR A 193 20.97 -19.70 -19.67
CA TYR A 193 20.15 -18.55 -19.32
C TYR A 193 18.68 -18.94 -19.20
N TRP A 194 18.16 -19.76 -20.11
CA TRP A 194 16.77 -20.24 -20.04
C TRP A 194 16.52 -21.05 -18.76
N GLU A 195 17.34 -22.06 -18.47
CA GLU A 195 17.15 -22.92 -17.29
C GLU A 195 17.32 -22.14 -15.97
N ARG A 196 18.30 -21.22 -15.92
CA ARG A 196 18.49 -20.35 -14.77
C ARG A 196 17.32 -19.38 -14.61
N GLY A 197 16.82 -18.81 -15.70
CA GLY A 197 15.66 -17.92 -15.71
C GLY A 197 14.41 -18.61 -15.19
N VAL A 198 14.12 -19.84 -15.63
CA VAL A 198 13.01 -20.65 -15.10
C VAL A 198 13.16 -20.89 -13.59
N SER A 199 14.38 -21.16 -13.12
CA SER A 199 14.65 -21.36 -11.68
C SER A 199 14.37 -20.10 -10.85
N PHE A 200 14.70 -18.91 -11.38
CA PHE A 200 14.33 -17.63 -10.78
C PHE A 200 12.79 -17.46 -10.74
N LEU A 201 12.09 -17.74 -11.85
CA LEU A 201 10.64 -17.57 -11.95
C LEU A 201 9.88 -18.49 -10.97
N VAL A 202 10.27 -19.76 -10.85
CA VAL A 202 9.68 -20.71 -9.88
C VAL A 202 9.79 -20.18 -8.45
N ASN A 203 10.88 -19.49 -8.11
CA ASN A 203 11.12 -18.93 -6.78
C ASN A 203 10.64 -17.48 -6.63
N SER A 204 9.80 -16.97 -7.54
CA SER A 204 9.31 -15.60 -7.48
C SER A 204 8.05 -15.49 -6.62
N ILE A 205 6.91 -16.00 -7.10
CA ILE A 205 5.64 -16.03 -6.34
C ILE A 205 5.53 -17.36 -5.57
N SER A 206 6.64 -17.86 -5.03
CA SER A 206 6.71 -19.17 -4.38
C SER A 206 6.10 -19.17 -2.98
N VAL A 207 5.44 -20.28 -2.63
CA VAL A 207 4.84 -20.56 -1.32
C VAL A 207 5.46 -21.80 -0.67
N PRO A 208 5.32 -22.01 0.66
CA PRO A 208 5.97 -23.14 1.34
C PRO A 208 5.57 -24.52 0.80
N ALA A 209 4.34 -24.65 0.29
CA ALA A 209 3.85 -25.91 -0.28
C ALA A 209 4.59 -26.33 -1.57
N ASP A 210 5.24 -25.40 -2.27
CA ASP A 210 5.98 -25.69 -3.49
C ASP A 210 7.19 -26.60 -3.23
N ALA A 211 7.72 -26.61 -2.01
CA ALA A 211 8.86 -27.44 -1.61
C ALA A 211 8.58 -28.95 -1.70
N GLU A 212 7.31 -29.33 -1.66
CA GLU A 212 6.84 -30.73 -1.69
C GLU A 212 5.95 -31.01 -2.92
N SER A 213 5.79 -30.05 -3.82
CA SER A 213 4.88 -30.17 -4.96
C SER A 213 5.48 -31.01 -6.10
N GLU A 214 4.74 -32.05 -6.50
CA GLU A 214 5.03 -32.89 -7.67
C GLU A 214 4.51 -32.28 -8.99
N GLU A 215 3.91 -31.08 -8.95
CA GLU A 215 3.46 -30.38 -10.15
C GLU A 215 4.64 -30.12 -11.10
N ILE A 216 4.51 -30.56 -12.35
CA ILE A 216 5.53 -30.38 -13.39
C ILE A 216 5.34 -29.03 -14.05
N VAL A 217 6.34 -28.15 -13.93
CA VAL A 217 6.39 -26.83 -14.56
C VAL A 217 7.70 -26.74 -15.34
N ASP A 218 7.62 -26.43 -16.64
CA ASP A 218 8.80 -26.35 -17.52
C ASP A 218 9.71 -27.60 -17.40
N GLY A 219 9.08 -28.79 -17.38
CA GLY A 219 9.74 -30.10 -17.46
C GLY A 219 10.35 -30.66 -16.16
N LYS A 220 10.26 -29.96 -15.03
CA LYS A 220 10.68 -30.45 -13.70
C LYS A 220 9.57 -30.23 -12.68
N THR A 221 9.59 -30.96 -11.58
CA THR A 221 8.65 -30.66 -10.49
C THR A 221 9.00 -29.32 -9.85
N LEU A 222 8.01 -28.67 -9.23
CA LEU A 222 8.25 -27.48 -8.42
C LEU A 222 9.26 -27.76 -7.30
N ALA A 223 9.13 -28.90 -6.62
CA ALA A 223 10.05 -29.31 -5.56
C ALA A 223 11.52 -29.39 -6.03
N GLU A 224 11.77 -29.83 -7.27
CA GLU A 224 13.13 -29.91 -7.85
C GLU A 224 13.79 -28.54 -8.06
N ARG A 225 12.99 -27.48 -8.29
CA ARG A 225 13.48 -26.10 -8.49
C ARG A 225 13.27 -25.20 -7.27
N HIS A 226 12.60 -25.67 -6.24
CA HIS A 226 12.28 -24.88 -5.06
C HIS A 226 13.53 -24.61 -4.22
N ILE A 227 13.84 -23.33 -4.01
CA ILE A 227 14.92 -22.83 -3.16
C ILE A 227 14.35 -22.24 -1.87
N GLY A 228 13.22 -21.55 -1.97
CA GLY A 228 12.50 -21.02 -0.81
C GLY A 228 11.22 -20.29 -1.20
N ALA A 229 10.31 -20.17 -0.25
CA ALA A 229 9.08 -19.40 -0.39
C ALA A 229 9.37 -17.90 -0.21
N ASN A 230 8.76 -17.04 -1.03
CA ASN A 230 8.75 -15.59 -0.80
C ASN A 230 7.42 -15.09 -0.25
N PHE A 231 6.36 -15.88 -0.41
CA PHE A 231 5.03 -15.59 0.08
C PHE A 231 4.65 -16.56 1.19
N PHE A 232 3.80 -16.12 2.11
CA PHE A 232 3.15 -17.01 3.06
C PHE A 232 2.04 -17.82 2.37
N PRO A 233 1.51 -18.90 2.96
CA PRO A 233 0.41 -19.67 2.38
C PRO A 233 -0.85 -18.85 2.05
N SER A 234 -1.06 -17.72 2.74
CA SER A 234 -2.15 -16.77 2.51
C SER A 234 -1.91 -15.80 1.34
N PHE A 235 -0.75 -15.91 0.66
CA PHE A 235 -0.22 -14.94 -0.30
C PHE A 235 0.10 -13.56 0.27
N SER A 236 0.18 -13.41 1.60
CA SER A 236 0.80 -12.22 2.18
C SER A 236 2.29 -12.16 1.81
N LEU A 237 2.81 -10.94 1.79
CA LEU A 237 4.20 -10.65 1.46
C LEU A 237 4.80 -9.74 2.52
N ASP A 238 5.77 -10.25 3.29
CA ASP A 238 6.58 -9.42 4.19
C ASP A 238 7.78 -8.88 3.41
N HIS A 239 7.67 -7.65 2.91
CA HIS A 239 8.73 -7.02 2.14
C HIS A 239 9.08 -5.65 2.70
N HIS A 240 10.38 -5.45 2.96
CA HIS A 240 10.89 -4.37 3.83
C HIS A 240 10.39 -4.47 5.29
N SER A 241 10.18 -5.69 5.80
CA SER A 241 9.74 -6.00 7.16
C SER A 241 8.32 -5.49 7.53
N TYR A 242 7.42 -5.42 6.54
CA TYR A 242 5.99 -5.25 6.78
C TYR A 242 5.14 -5.87 5.65
N LEU A 243 3.84 -6.04 5.91
CA LEU A 243 2.87 -6.52 4.92
C LEU A 243 2.77 -5.56 3.72
N ASN A 244 3.28 -5.98 2.57
CA ASN A 244 3.51 -5.07 1.44
C ASN A 244 2.65 -5.36 0.21
N VAL A 245 1.44 -4.81 0.18
CA VAL A 245 0.53 -4.91 -0.99
C VAL A 245 1.17 -4.32 -2.26
N GLY A 246 1.95 -3.24 -2.12
CA GLY A 246 2.58 -2.58 -3.27
C GLY A 246 3.55 -3.49 -4.02
N TYR A 247 4.30 -4.33 -3.30
CA TYR A 247 5.25 -5.25 -3.91
C TYR A 247 4.63 -6.53 -4.47
N MET A 248 3.45 -6.93 -3.98
CA MET A 248 2.63 -7.93 -4.66
C MET A 248 2.31 -7.47 -6.10
N VAL A 249 1.94 -6.21 -6.27
CA VAL A 249 1.70 -5.63 -7.61
C VAL A 249 2.98 -5.48 -8.40
N THR A 250 4.11 -5.14 -7.77
CA THR A 250 5.40 -5.11 -8.45
C THR A 250 5.71 -6.46 -9.10
N CYS A 251 5.41 -7.58 -8.44
CA CYS A 251 5.53 -8.92 -9.05
C CYS A 251 4.64 -9.03 -10.30
N LEU A 252 3.33 -8.81 -10.17
CA LEU A 252 2.39 -8.90 -11.30
C LEU A 252 2.75 -7.97 -12.47
N SER A 253 3.29 -6.78 -12.18
CA SER A 253 3.73 -5.84 -13.21
C SER A 253 4.93 -6.36 -14.02
N ASN A 254 5.85 -7.10 -13.40
CA ASN A 254 6.99 -7.70 -14.10
C ASN A 254 6.55 -8.95 -14.87
N VAL A 255 5.56 -9.70 -14.37
CA VAL A 255 4.89 -10.75 -15.16
C VAL A 255 4.33 -10.15 -16.44
N ALA A 256 3.65 -9.00 -16.34
CA ALA A 256 3.07 -8.31 -17.49
C ALA A 256 4.13 -7.89 -18.52
N MET A 257 5.25 -7.30 -18.08
CA MET A 257 6.35 -6.88 -18.96
C MET A 257 6.91 -8.07 -19.76
N ALA A 258 7.18 -9.19 -19.09
CA ALA A 258 7.64 -10.41 -19.74
C ALA A 258 6.56 -11.00 -20.67
N HIS A 259 5.32 -11.12 -20.19
CA HIS A 259 4.18 -11.65 -20.93
C HIS A 259 4.01 -10.93 -22.28
N PHE A 260 3.95 -9.59 -22.26
CA PHE A 260 3.75 -8.83 -23.49
C PHE A 260 4.97 -8.86 -24.42
N TRP A 261 6.19 -9.01 -23.88
CA TRP A 261 7.38 -9.19 -24.72
C TRP A 261 7.35 -10.54 -25.48
N PHE A 262 6.98 -11.62 -24.80
CA PHE A 262 6.85 -12.95 -25.40
C PHE A 262 5.71 -12.99 -26.42
N LYS A 263 4.56 -12.43 -26.04
CA LYS A 263 3.37 -12.35 -26.90
C LYS A 263 3.65 -11.60 -28.20
N ASN A 264 4.35 -10.47 -28.14
CA ASN A 264 4.71 -9.68 -29.31
C ASN A 264 5.60 -10.45 -30.31
N ARG A 265 6.35 -11.45 -29.83
CA ARG A 265 7.22 -12.31 -30.65
C ARG A 265 6.57 -13.61 -31.09
N GLY A 266 5.35 -13.91 -30.64
CA GLY A 266 4.71 -15.21 -30.88
C GLY A 266 5.48 -16.38 -30.28
N VAL A 267 6.27 -16.15 -29.22
CA VAL A 267 7.05 -17.18 -28.53
C VAL A 267 6.31 -17.59 -27.26
N LYS A 268 6.20 -18.89 -26.99
CA LYS A 268 5.61 -19.39 -25.74
C LYS A 268 6.52 -18.98 -24.56
N PRO A 269 6.00 -18.24 -23.56
CA PRO A 269 6.72 -17.97 -22.32
C PRO A 269 6.95 -19.26 -21.51
N PRO A 270 7.93 -19.29 -20.59
CA PRO A 270 8.03 -20.39 -19.63
C PRO A 270 6.76 -20.47 -18.77
N GLU A 271 6.35 -21.69 -18.43
CA GLU A 271 5.15 -21.94 -17.61
C GLU A 271 5.29 -21.31 -16.21
N ALA A 272 6.50 -21.32 -15.66
CA ALA A 272 6.86 -20.71 -14.39
C ALA A 272 6.58 -19.20 -14.32
N LEU A 273 6.46 -18.50 -15.45
CA LEU A 273 6.11 -17.07 -15.46
C LEU A 273 4.72 -16.81 -14.86
N TYR A 274 3.82 -17.79 -14.94
CA TYR A 274 2.43 -17.66 -14.52
C TYR A 274 2.10 -18.41 -13.22
N LEU A 275 3.11 -19.00 -12.59
CA LEU A 275 2.97 -19.73 -11.34
C LEU A 275 2.38 -18.82 -10.24
N HIS A 276 1.30 -19.27 -9.61
CA HIS A 276 0.58 -18.61 -8.51
C HIS A 276 0.02 -17.20 -8.80
N VAL A 277 -0.02 -16.79 -10.06
CA VAL A 277 -0.41 -15.43 -10.45
C VAL A 277 -1.88 -15.12 -10.17
N ALA A 278 -2.78 -16.09 -10.30
CA ALA A 278 -4.21 -15.84 -10.11
C ALA A 278 -4.58 -15.73 -8.62
N GLU A 279 -3.93 -16.53 -7.79
CA GLU A 279 -4.03 -16.54 -6.34
C GLU A 279 -3.54 -15.19 -5.78
N LEU A 280 -2.37 -14.75 -6.23
CA LEU A 280 -1.84 -13.42 -5.87
C LEU A 280 -2.76 -12.29 -6.35
N TRP A 281 -3.24 -12.37 -7.61
CA TRP A 281 -4.15 -11.35 -8.15
C TRP A 281 -5.43 -11.23 -7.33
N ARG A 282 -6.00 -12.34 -6.87
CA ARG A 282 -7.23 -12.32 -6.05
C ARG A 282 -7.04 -11.53 -4.76
N LEU A 283 -5.91 -11.70 -4.07
CA LEU A 283 -5.58 -10.91 -2.88
C LEU A 283 -5.31 -9.44 -3.23
N VAL A 284 -4.53 -9.16 -4.29
CA VAL A 284 -4.27 -7.80 -4.76
C VAL A 284 -5.58 -7.07 -5.08
N LYS A 285 -6.49 -7.70 -5.82
CA LYS A 285 -7.80 -7.16 -6.20
C LYS A 285 -8.68 -6.89 -4.97
N THR A 286 -8.61 -7.75 -3.95
CA THR A 286 -9.28 -7.52 -2.66
C THR A 286 -8.80 -6.23 -1.98
N CYS A 287 -7.51 -5.89 -2.17
CA CYS A 287 -6.87 -4.68 -1.67
C CYS A 287 -6.97 -3.47 -2.63
N LEU A 288 -7.95 -3.45 -3.54
CA LEU A 288 -8.24 -2.31 -4.41
C LEU A 288 -9.61 -1.70 -4.12
N PHE A 289 -9.67 -0.38 -4.13
CA PHE A 289 -10.92 0.35 -4.24
C PHE A 289 -11.49 0.22 -5.66
N PRO A 290 -12.81 0.36 -5.87
CA PRO A 290 -13.44 0.29 -7.19
C PRO A 290 -12.90 1.30 -8.21
N ASP A 291 -12.31 2.41 -7.74
CA ASP A 291 -11.64 3.42 -8.57
C ASP A 291 -10.18 3.07 -8.91
N GLY A 292 -9.68 1.90 -8.54
CA GLY A 292 -8.31 1.47 -8.83
C GLY A 292 -7.24 1.94 -7.85
N ARG A 293 -7.59 2.67 -6.77
CA ARG A 293 -6.61 2.98 -5.71
C ARG A 293 -6.30 1.79 -4.84
N PHE A 294 -5.08 1.72 -4.35
CA PHE A 294 -4.74 0.74 -3.33
C PHE A 294 -5.38 1.04 -1.99
N TRP A 295 -5.97 0.00 -1.43
CA TRP A 295 -6.20 -0.16 -0.01
C TRP A 295 -4.97 -0.85 0.61
N ARG A 296 -3.97 -0.08 1.03
CA ARG A 296 -2.72 -0.63 1.57
C ARG A 296 -2.87 -1.00 3.04
N ILE A 297 -3.54 -2.11 3.29
CA ILE A 297 -3.85 -2.61 4.64
C ILE A 297 -2.63 -2.72 5.56
N GLY A 298 -1.45 -3.02 5.02
CA GLY A 298 -0.19 -3.11 5.77
C GLY A 298 0.61 -1.80 5.85
N GLY A 299 0.06 -0.70 5.34
CA GLY A 299 0.72 0.59 5.29
C GLY A 299 1.61 0.82 4.07
N ASP A 300 2.32 1.95 4.06
CA ASP A 300 3.37 2.24 3.08
C ASP A 300 4.46 3.14 3.67
N THR A 301 5.69 2.91 3.22
CA THR A 301 6.89 3.68 3.58
C THR A 301 7.39 4.52 2.40
N ARG A 302 6.49 4.83 1.49
CA ARG A 302 6.72 5.68 0.31
C ARG A 302 5.67 6.78 0.21
N VAL A 303 5.92 7.69 -0.73
CA VAL A 303 4.93 8.68 -1.17
C VAL A 303 3.65 7.95 -1.59
N ARG A 304 2.53 8.41 -1.02
CA ARG A 304 1.21 7.82 -1.28
C ARG A 304 0.82 7.92 -2.75
N TYR A 305 0.18 6.85 -3.24
CA TYR A 305 -0.47 6.75 -4.56
C TYR A 305 0.44 7.07 -5.76
N CYS A 306 1.67 6.57 -5.70
CA CYS A 306 2.66 6.61 -6.78
C CYS A 306 3.44 5.28 -6.80
N PHE A 307 4.58 5.19 -7.49
CA PHE A 307 5.44 4.01 -7.64
C PHE A 307 4.61 2.73 -7.83
N CYS A 308 4.41 1.90 -6.80
CA CYS A 308 3.60 0.69 -6.91
C CYS A 308 2.19 0.95 -7.48
N GLN A 309 1.57 2.10 -7.18
CA GLN A 309 0.25 2.47 -7.70
C GLN A 309 0.28 2.66 -9.21
N ASP A 310 1.36 3.23 -9.75
CA ASP A 310 1.53 3.42 -11.19
C ASP A 310 1.78 2.06 -11.87
N PHE A 311 2.53 1.16 -11.22
CA PHE A 311 2.75 -0.21 -11.70
C PHE A 311 1.52 -1.13 -11.61
N LEU A 312 0.38 -0.66 -11.10
CA LEU A 312 -0.89 -1.36 -11.23
C LEU A 312 -1.33 -1.45 -12.70
N ILE A 313 -1.03 -0.44 -13.52
CA ILE A 313 -1.42 -0.43 -14.94
C ILE A 313 -0.94 -1.64 -15.72
N PRO A 314 0.37 -1.95 -15.79
CA PRO A 314 0.83 -3.15 -16.50
C PRO A 314 0.18 -4.43 -15.96
N ALA A 315 -0.01 -4.55 -14.63
CA ALA A 315 -0.70 -5.69 -14.03
C ALA A 315 -2.17 -5.81 -14.50
N LEU A 316 -2.92 -4.71 -14.53
CA LEU A 316 -4.33 -4.69 -14.99
C LEU A 316 -4.46 -5.11 -16.45
N LEU A 317 -3.58 -4.61 -17.33
CA LEU A 317 -3.57 -5.00 -18.73
C LEU A 317 -3.27 -6.49 -18.89
N PHE A 318 -2.32 -7.01 -18.11
CA PHE A 318 -1.99 -8.42 -18.11
C PHE A 318 -3.13 -9.30 -17.59
N VAL A 319 -3.77 -8.99 -16.47
CA VAL A 319 -4.86 -9.82 -15.94
C VAL A 319 -6.12 -9.74 -16.81
N ARG A 320 -6.33 -8.61 -17.51
CA ARG A 320 -7.37 -8.54 -18.54
C ARG A 320 -7.08 -9.47 -19.71
N ASP A 321 -5.83 -9.49 -20.17
CA ASP A 321 -5.40 -10.27 -21.33
C ASP A 321 -5.30 -11.77 -21.05
N TYR A 322 -4.62 -12.14 -19.97
CA TYR A 322 -4.24 -13.51 -19.63
C TYR A 322 -5.25 -14.20 -18.72
N LEU A 323 -5.70 -13.51 -17.65
CA LEU A 323 -6.67 -14.07 -16.70
C LEU A 323 -8.12 -13.80 -17.08
N GLY A 324 -8.40 -12.96 -18.08
CA GLY A 324 -9.76 -12.63 -18.51
C GLY A 324 -10.59 -11.88 -17.47
N ASP A 325 -9.97 -11.18 -16.51
CA ASP A 325 -10.71 -10.46 -15.46
C ASP A 325 -11.46 -9.26 -16.06
N PRO A 326 -12.80 -9.18 -15.96
CA PRO A 326 -13.56 -8.06 -16.50
C PRO A 326 -13.36 -6.76 -15.72
N ASP A 327 -13.06 -6.83 -14.42
CA ASP A 327 -13.00 -5.66 -13.53
C ASP A 327 -11.76 -4.79 -13.81
N ALA A 328 -10.72 -5.39 -14.39
CA ALA A 328 -9.48 -4.71 -14.73
C ALA A 328 -9.70 -3.45 -15.56
N THR A 329 -10.70 -3.48 -16.45
CA THR A 329 -11.04 -2.36 -17.34
C THR A 329 -11.57 -1.15 -16.57
N ALA A 330 -12.35 -1.36 -15.50
CA ALA A 330 -12.90 -0.29 -14.67
C ALA A 330 -11.83 0.27 -13.72
N LEU A 331 -11.04 -0.61 -13.08
CA LEU A 331 -9.92 -0.23 -12.21
C LEU A 331 -8.91 0.65 -12.94
N GLU A 332 -8.61 0.31 -14.19
CA GLU A 332 -7.71 1.09 -15.03
C GLU A 332 -8.27 2.49 -15.36
N ALA A 333 -9.57 2.58 -15.66
CA ALA A 333 -10.22 3.85 -15.95
C ALA A 333 -10.20 4.78 -14.72
N GLY A 334 -10.43 4.22 -13.53
CA GLY A 334 -10.36 4.96 -12.29
C GLY A 334 -8.95 5.47 -11.99
N TRP A 335 -7.90 4.67 -12.23
CA TRP A 335 -6.51 5.15 -12.11
C TRP A 335 -6.22 6.30 -13.07
N LEU A 336 -6.62 6.18 -14.34
CA LEU A 336 -6.42 7.22 -15.36
C LEU A 336 -7.09 8.53 -14.95
N ALA A 337 -8.34 8.47 -14.45
CA ALA A 337 -9.07 9.65 -14.00
C ALA A 337 -8.35 10.37 -12.84
N GLN A 338 -7.72 9.63 -11.93
CA GLN A 338 -6.96 10.22 -10.83
C GLN A 338 -5.65 10.86 -11.31
N VAL A 339 -4.94 10.21 -12.23
CA VAL A 339 -3.72 10.78 -12.82
C VAL A 339 -4.02 12.05 -13.59
N ASP A 340 -5.09 12.05 -14.39
CA ASP A 340 -5.55 13.23 -15.12
C ASP A 340 -5.95 14.35 -14.15
N ALA A 341 -6.74 14.05 -13.12
CA ALA A 341 -7.11 15.03 -12.09
C ALA A 341 -5.88 15.64 -11.39
N GLU A 342 -4.86 14.83 -11.07
CA GLU A 342 -3.64 15.33 -10.44
C GLU A 342 -2.80 16.18 -11.40
N GLN A 343 -2.60 15.70 -12.64
CA GLN A 343 -1.82 16.40 -13.66
C GLN A 343 -2.48 17.74 -14.06
N GLN A 344 -3.80 17.83 -14.08
CA GLN A 344 -4.52 19.07 -14.36
C GLN A 344 -4.30 20.17 -13.31
N THR A 345 -3.81 19.82 -12.11
CA THR A 345 -3.42 20.83 -11.12
C THR A 345 -2.08 21.48 -11.40
N THR A 346 -1.32 21.02 -12.42
CA THR A 346 0.01 21.51 -12.74
C THR A 346 0.02 22.29 -14.07
N PRO A 347 0.35 23.60 -14.06
CA PRO A 347 0.39 24.38 -15.30
C PRO A 347 1.51 23.98 -16.28
N ASP A 348 2.58 23.33 -15.80
CA ASP A 348 3.72 22.91 -16.63
C ASP A 348 3.54 21.52 -17.24
N GLY A 349 2.47 20.80 -16.88
CA GLY A 349 2.16 19.44 -17.37
C GLY A 349 2.86 18.32 -16.60
N SER A 350 3.60 18.63 -15.53
CA SER A 350 4.19 17.61 -14.64
C SER A 350 3.11 16.79 -13.94
N TYR A 351 3.40 15.53 -13.61
CA TYR A 351 2.42 14.69 -12.95
C TYR A 351 2.18 15.07 -11.48
N LEU A 352 3.23 15.50 -10.78
CA LEU A 352 3.27 15.62 -9.33
C LEU A 352 3.71 17.02 -8.88
N GLY A 353 3.83 17.98 -9.79
CA GLY A 353 4.28 19.34 -9.51
C GLY A 353 3.36 20.16 -8.60
N GLY A 354 2.13 19.69 -8.36
CA GLY A 354 1.20 20.29 -7.38
C GLY A 354 1.37 19.68 -5.99
N ARG A 355 1.01 18.40 -5.84
CA ARG A 355 1.04 17.72 -4.52
C ARG A 355 2.45 17.57 -3.94
N LEU A 356 3.46 17.37 -4.79
CA LEU A 356 4.85 17.15 -4.39
C LEU A 356 5.78 18.30 -4.80
N ALA A 357 5.26 19.53 -4.91
CA ALA A 357 6.00 20.72 -5.32
C ALA A 357 7.30 20.96 -4.52
N GLU A 358 7.30 20.60 -3.23
CA GLU A 358 8.47 20.77 -2.35
C GLU A 358 9.53 19.66 -2.51
N LEU A 359 9.11 18.44 -2.91
CA LEU A 359 10.01 17.30 -3.04
C LEU A 359 11.26 17.56 -3.91
N PRO A 360 11.22 18.26 -5.07
CA PRO A 360 12.42 18.54 -5.84
C PRO A 360 13.45 19.44 -5.12
N HIS A 361 13.02 20.23 -4.12
CA HIS A 361 13.93 21.04 -3.29
C HIS A 361 14.69 20.19 -2.26
N HIS A 362 14.11 19.06 -1.84
CA HIS A 362 14.72 18.13 -0.88
C HIS A 362 15.44 16.96 -1.56
N SER A 363 14.87 16.44 -2.64
CA SER A 363 15.40 15.29 -3.39
C SER A 363 14.97 15.34 -4.86
N PRO A 364 15.73 16.03 -5.72
CA PRO A 364 15.45 16.07 -7.16
C PRO A 364 15.52 14.66 -7.80
N LEU A 365 16.40 13.79 -7.27
CA LEU A 365 16.48 12.39 -7.70
C LEU A 365 15.18 11.64 -7.40
N TYR A 366 14.61 11.79 -6.20
CA TYR A 366 13.37 11.09 -5.88
C TYR A 366 12.17 11.68 -6.63
N TYR A 367 12.10 13.00 -6.78
CA TYR A 367 11.04 13.65 -7.57
C TYR A 367 11.02 13.16 -9.03
N THR A 368 12.16 13.22 -9.72
CA THR A 368 12.27 12.78 -11.13
C THR A 368 12.03 11.28 -11.30
N ARG A 369 12.39 10.46 -10.29
CA ARG A 369 12.01 9.04 -10.26
C ARG A 369 10.49 8.87 -10.29
N MET A 370 9.75 9.64 -9.50
CA MET A 370 8.30 9.52 -9.39
C MET A 370 7.58 9.99 -10.64
N GLU A 371 8.02 11.13 -11.21
CA GLU A 371 7.56 11.61 -12.51
C GLU A 371 7.74 10.55 -13.60
N SER A 372 8.92 9.95 -13.68
CA SER A 372 9.21 8.92 -14.67
C SER A 372 8.53 7.57 -14.40
N ASP A 373 8.21 7.21 -13.14
CA ASP A 373 7.40 6.02 -12.83
C ASP A 373 6.01 6.11 -13.48
N ARG A 374 5.36 7.27 -13.34
CA ARG A 374 4.04 7.50 -13.93
C ARG A 374 4.10 7.63 -15.46
N ALA A 375 5.11 8.34 -15.99
CA ALA A 375 5.35 8.39 -17.44
C ALA A 375 5.59 6.99 -18.04
N LEU A 376 6.35 6.14 -17.36
CA LEU A 376 6.57 4.76 -17.78
C LEU A 376 5.25 3.99 -17.83
N ALA A 377 4.46 4.00 -16.75
CA ALA A 377 3.19 3.29 -16.69
C ALA A 377 2.24 3.74 -17.81
N ALA A 378 2.17 5.06 -18.06
CA ALA A 378 1.41 5.60 -19.18
C ALA A 378 1.94 5.12 -20.54
N SER A 379 3.26 5.02 -20.71
CA SER A 379 3.86 4.51 -21.94
C SER A 379 3.53 3.03 -22.20
N MET A 380 3.51 2.19 -21.16
CA MET A 380 3.08 0.79 -21.26
C MET A 380 1.60 0.71 -21.67
N GLY A 381 0.75 1.51 -21.02
CA GLY A 381 -0.68 1.60 -21.33
C GLY A 381 -0.96 2.04 -22.77
N ALA A 382 -0.31 3.11 -23.23
CA ALA A 382 -0.44 3.59 -24.60
C ALA A 382 0.03 2.55 -25.62
N TYR A 383 1.21 1.96 -25.39
CA TYR A 383 1.83 1.03 -26.34
C TYR A 383 1.05 -0.29 -26.45
N TRP A 384 0.81 -0.99 -25.35
CA TRP A 384 0.18 -2.31 -25.39
C TRP A 384 -1.28 -2.25 -25.81
N ARG A 385 -2.03 -1.21 -25.42
CA ARG A 385 -3.39 -1.01 -25.95
C ARG A 385 -3.38 -0.79 -27.46
N ARG A 386 -2.38 -0.11 -28.02
CA ARG A 386 -2.26 0.10 -29.46
C ARG A 386 -2.02 -1.21 -30.20
N ILE A 387 -0.98 -1.95 -29.81
CA ILE A 387 -0.53 -3.12 -30.58
C ILE A 387 -1.42 -4.36 -30.38
N TYR A 388 -2.15 -4.44 -29.27
CA TYR A 388 -3.09 -5.53 -28.98
C TYR A 388 -4.56 -5.15 -29.17
N GLY A 389 -4.84 -4.14 -30.01
CA GLY A 389 -6.21 -3.81 -30.42
C GLY A 389 -7.12 -3.44 -29.25
N GLY A 390 -6.58 -2.82 -28.21
CA GLY A 390 -7.30 -2.39 -27.01
C GLY A 390 -7.74 -3.52 -26.09
N PHE A 391 -7.25 -4.76 -26.31
CA PHE A 391 -7.72 -5.98 -25.63
C PHE A 391 -9.17 -6.35 -25.96
N ARG A 392 -9.63 -5.95 -27.16
CA ARG A 392 -10.96 -6.29 -27.68
C ARG A 392 -11.09 -7.78 -27.87
N GLY A 393 -12.20 -8.32 -27.38
CA GLY A 393 -12.52 -9.74 -27.54
C GLY A 393 -11.70 -10.67 -26.66
N CYS A 394 -10.88 -10.15 -25.73
CA CYS A 394 -10.31 -10.98 -24.67
C CYS A 394 -11.47 -11.67 -23.90
N PRO A 395 -11.45 -13.00 -23.78
CA PRO A 395 -12.53 -13.73 -23.15
C PRO A 395 -12.67 -13.31 -21.68
N ILE A 396 -13.89 -13.42 -21.17
CA ILE A 396 -14.12 -13.36 -19.72
C ILE A 396 -13.82 -14.76 -19.19
N SER A 397 -13.02 -14.82 -18.13
CA SER A 397 -12.64 -16.09 -17.53
C SER A 397 -13.75 -16.67 -16.67
N ASP A 398 -13.87 -18.00 -16.68
CA ASP A 398 -14.73 -18.76 -15.78
C ASP A 398 -14.07 -19.00 -14.40
N ARG A 399 -12.80 -18.60 -14.23
CA ARG A 399 -12.08 -18.72 -12.95
C ARG A 399 -12.67 -17.75 -11.93
N ASP A 400 -12.78 -18.20 -10.68
CA ASP A 400 -13.14 -17.32 -9.57
C ASP A 400 -12.00 -16.31 -9.29
N LEU A 401 -12.18 -15.09 -9.78
CA LEU A 401 -11.34 -13.92 -9.52
C LEU A 401 -12.08 -12.87 -8.67
N SER A 402 -13.10 -13.31 -7.92
CA SER A 402 -13.83 -12.43 -7.02
C SER A 402 -12.96 -11.97 -5.86
N VAL A 403 -13.22 -10.74 -5.41
CA VAL A 403 -12.60 -10.24 -4.17
C VAL A 403 -12.98 -11.13 -2.99
N LEU A 404 -12.07 -11.28 -2.04
CA LEU A 404 -12.31 -12.06 -0.84
C LEU A 404 -13.18 -11.23 0.12
N PRO A 405 -14.28 -11.80 0.68
CA PRO A 405 -15.11 -11.11 1.67
C PRO A 405 -14.39 -10.93 3.02
N ASP A 406 -13.46 -11.84 3.32
CA ASP A 406 -12.58 -11.82 4.48
C ASP A 406 -11.23 -12.45 4.14
N TRP A 407 -10.18 -12.02 4.84
CA TRP A 407 -8.85 -12.59 4.73
C TRP A 407 -8.04 -12.28 6.00
N SER A 408 -7.15 -13.19 6.37
CA SER A 408 -6.28 -13.01 7.54
C SER A 408 -4.93 -13.68 7.36
N GLU A 409 -3.95 -13.18 8.11
CA GLU A 409 -2.62 -13.77 8.16
C GLU A 409 -1.95 -13.55 9.53
N THR A 410 -1.46 -14.64 10.12
CA THR A 410 -0.99 -14.67 11.51
C THR A 410 0.38 -14.01 11.71
N PHE A 411 1.33 -14.16 10.78
CA PHE A 411 2.67 -13.59 10.91
C PHE A 411 2.62 -12.07 11.09
N HIS A 412 1.78 -11.37 10.33
CA HIS A 412 1.60 -9.92 10.43
C HIS A 412 0.57 -9.50 11.48
N GLY A 413 -0.21 -10.43 12.03
CA GLY A 413 -1.42 -10.11 12.78
C GLY A 413 -2.40 -9.32 11.92
N ALA A 414 -2.63 -9.78 10.68
CA ALA A 414 -3.44 -9.11 9.70
C ALA A 414 -4.85 -9.70 9.65
N CYS A 415 -5.87 -8.84 9.65
CA CYS A 415 -7.26 -9.20 9.40
C CYS A 415 -7.87 -8.14 8.50
N LEU A 416 -8.66 -8.56 7.52
CA LEU A 416 -9.49 -7.66 6.72
C LEU A 416 -10.86 -8.29 6.49
N VAL A 417 -11.85 -7.41 6.38
CA VAL A 417 -13.18 -7.73 5.86
C VAL A 417 -13.58 -6.70 4.82
N ARG A 418 -14.20 -7.19 3.75
CA ARG A 418 -14.67 -6.42 2.61
C ARG A 418 -16.12 -6.78 2.37
N GLY A 419 -17.02 -5.93 2.86
CA GLY A 419 -18.44 -6.03 2.52
C GLY A 419 -18.79 -5.15 1.32
N GLU A 420 -20.09 -4.93 1.11
CA GLU A 420 -20.60 -4.10 0.02
C GLU A 420 -20.45 -2.61 0.34
N ARG A 421 -20.59 -2.26 1.63
CA ARG A 421 -20.55 -0.87 2.12
C ARG A 421 -19.21 -0.53 2.74
N ARG A 422 -18.59 -1.43 3.51
CA ARG A 422 -17.40 -1.14 4.33
C ARG A 422 -16.17 -1.97 3.96
N LEU A 423 -15.03 -1.29 3.94
CA LEU A 423 -13.71 -1.90 4.08
C LEU A 423 -13.19 -1.69 5.50
N ALA A 424 -12.79 -2.75 6.17
CA ALA A 424 -12.15 -2.67 7.48
C ALA A 424 -10.94 -3.60 7.58
N SER A 425 -9.84 -3.12 8.16
CA SER A 425 -8.64 -3.92 8.39
C SER A 425 -7.88 -3.52 9.65
N ARG A 426 -7.12 -4.49 10.17
CA ARG A 426 -6.05 -4.33 11.17
C ARG A 426 -4.80 -5.05 10.67
N VAL A 427 -3.63 -4.45 10.83
CA VAL A 427 -2.33 -5.11 10.70
C VAL A 427 -1.42 -4.67 11.85
N TRP A 428 -0.92 -5.63 12.64
CA TRP A 428 -0.02 -5.35 13.77
C TRP A 428 1.43 -5.10 13.32
N ARG A 429 1.94 -5.87 12.36
CA ARG A 429 3.26 -5.65 11.74
C ARG A 429 3.15 -4.83 10.46
N ALA A 430 2.88 -3.54 10.62
CA ALA A 430 2.67 -2.63 9.50
C ALA A 430 3.89 -1.72 9.22
N GLY A 431 3.90 -1.13 8.03
CA GLY A 431 4.91 -0.16 7.62
C GLY A 431 4.81 1.15 8.42
N GLY A 432 5.93 1.86 8.55
CA GLY A 432 5.94 3.17 9.22
C GLY A 432 6.05 3.13 10.74
N GLY A 433 6.31 1.97 11.35
CA GLY A 433 6.74 1.88 12.76
C GLY A 433 5.61 1.81 13.80
N ALA A 434 4.40 1.45 13.38
CA ALA A 434 3.24 1.13 14.23
C ALA A 434 2.29 0.17 13.49
N THR A 435 1.05 0.03 13.96
CA THR A 435 -0.01 -0.73 13.31
C THR A 435 -0.66 0.06 12.16
N ALA A 436 -1.32 -0.63 11.24
CA ALA A 436 -2.14 -0.02 10.20
C ALA A 436 -3.60 -0.43 10.35
N ASN A 437 -4.51 0.54 10.25
CA ASN A 437 -5.94 0.35 10.45
C ASN A 437 -6.74 1.08 9.41
N THR A 438 -7.89 0.52 9.05
CA THR A 438 -8.85 1.23 8.22
C THR A 438 -10.28 0.87 8.60
N CYS A 439 -11.17 1.84 8.44
CA CYS A 439 -12.62 1.68 8.41
C CYS A 439 -13.16 2.77 7.48
N VAL A 440 -13.46 2.43 6.24
CA VAL A 440 -13.86 3.41 5.21
C VAL A 440 -14.94 2.83 4.30
N PRO A 441 -15.79 3.68 3.69
CA PRO A 441 -16.73 3.23 2.66
C PRO A 441 -16.00 2.65 1.44
N VAL A 442 -16.53 1.56 0.87
CA VAL A 442 -15.98 0.92 -0.33
C VAL A 442 -15.85 1.90 -1.50
N SER A 443 -16.75 2.89 -1.59
CA SER A 443 -16.77 3.90 -2.65
C SER A 443 -15.88 5.13 -2.38
N ARG A 444 -15.21 5.22 -1.22
CA ARG A 444 -14.52 6.44 -0.74
C ARG A 444 -13.04 6.20 -0.48
N SER A 445 -12.30 5.86 -1.53
CA SER A 445 -10.84 5.72 -1.49
C SER A 445 -10.13 7.00 -1.01
N ASP A 446 -10.75 8.15 -1.22
CA ASP A 446 -10.29 9.46 -0.79
C ASP A 446 -10.22 9.59 0.74
N MET A 447 -10.95 8.77 1.50
CA MET A 447 -10.90 8.74 2.97
C MET A 447 -9.80 7.83 3.53
N ALA A 448 -9.07 7.10 2.68
CA ALA A 448 -8.16 6.05 3.14
C ALA A 448 -6.74 6.58 3.44
N GLU A 449 -6.38 6.52 4.72
CA GLU A 449 -4.99 6.48 5.20
C GLU A 449 -4.86 5.37 6.26
N TRP A 450 -3.69 4.75 6.34
CA TRP A 450 -3.54 3.45 7.02
C TRP A 450 -2.52 3.50 8.15
N ASN A 451 -1.37 4.16 7.96
CA ASN A 451 -0.26 4.13 8.90
C ASN A 451 -0.62 4.82 10.23
N GLY A 452 -0.63 4.06 11.33
CA GLY A 452 -0.95 4.58 12.66
C GLY A 452 -2.36 5.17 12.76
N ASN A 453 -3.22 4.90 11.78
CA ASN A 453 -4.62 5.32 11.80
C ASN A 453 -5.35 4.60 12.93
N MET A 454 -6.29 5.25 13.61
CA MET A 454 -7.10 4.68 14.70
C MET A 454 -6.32 3.98 15.84
N SER A 455 -5.05 4.34 16.05
CA SER A 455 -4.15 3.71 17.02
C SER A 455 -3.64 4.64 18.10
N GLY A 456 -4.15 5.87 18.19
CA GLY A 456 -3.61 6.86 19.11
C GLY A 456 -2.12 7.17 18.83
N GLU A 457 -1.61 8.21 19.47
CA GLU A 457 -0.24 8.68 19.29
C GLU A 457 0.30 9.21 20.62
N ILE A 458 1.51 8.78 20.96
CA ILE A 458 2.28 9.34 22.06
C ILE A 458 3.63 9.75 21.50
N VAL A 459 3.99 11.01 21.68
CA VAL A 459 5.27 11.54 21.21
C VAL A 459 6.00 12.22 22.35
N GLY A 460 7.23 11.78 22.60
CA GLY A 460 8.17 12.36 23.55
C GLY A 460 8.96 13.54 22.97
N LEU A 461 9.95 14.00 23.73
CA LEU A 461 10.82 15.12 23.35
C LEU A 461 11.95 14.74 22.37
N GLY A 462 12.18 13.45 22.13
CA GLY A 462 13.21 12.97 21.21
C GLY A 462 12.95 13.34 19.75
N SER A 463 14.00 13.26 18.93
CA SER A 463 13.91 13.51 17.48
C SER A 463 13.26 12.37 16.71
N TRP A 464 13.16 11.17 17.29
CA TRP A 464 12.48 10.02 16.68
C TRP A 464 11.77 9.15 17.73
N HIS A 465 10.75 8.42 17.25
CA HIS A 465 9.92 7.52 18.07
C HIS A 465 9.57 6.27 17.26
N VAL A 466 9.46 5.14 17.93
CA VAL A 466 9.01 3.87 17.34
C VAL A 466 8.06 3.15 18.28
N ALA A 467 7.07 2.45 17.74
CA ALA A 467 6.27 1.49 18.51
C ALA A 467 6.93 0.11 18.44
N LYS A 468 7.34 -0.41 19.59
CA LYS A 468 7.82 -1.79 19.74
C LYS A 468 6.61 -2.68 19.98
N LEU A 469 6.24 -3.47 18.96
CA LEU A 469 5.11 -4.40 19.03
C LEU A 469 5.29 -5.40 20.18
N GLY A 470 4.28 -5.49 21.04
CA GLY A 470 4.15 -6.46 22.12
C GLY A 470 3.38 -7.69 21.65
N ASN A 471 2.50 -8.21 22.52
CA ASN A 471 1.67 -9.35 22.15
C ASN A 471 0.45 -8.88 21.36
N HIS A 472 -0.02 -9.69 20.43
CA HIS A 472 -1.30 -9.51 19.77
C HIS A 472 -1.99 -10.84 19.53
N ARG A 473 -3.31 -10.77 19.36
CA ARG A 473 -4.17 -11.87 18.96
C ARG A 473 -5.27 -11.34 18.06
N GLU A 474 -5.75 -12.22 17.20
CA GLU A 474 -6.80 -11.91 16.24
C GLU A 474 -7.73 -13.10 16.07
N TRP A 475 -9.01 -12.80 15.84
CA TRP A 475 -10.08 -13.74 15.57
C TRP A 475 -10.90 -13.21 14.41
N THR A 476 -11.21 -14.09 13.47
CA THR A 476 -12.08 -13.78 12.32
C THR A 476 -13.38 -14.55 12.43
N PHE A 477 -14.45 -13.94 11.94
CA PHE A 477 -15.78 -14.54 11.85
C PHE A 477 -16.52 -13.95 10.64
N PRO A 478 -17.58 -14.58 10.13
CA PRO A 478 -18.27 -14.09 8.95
C PRO A 478 -18.68 -12.62 9.08
N GLY A 479 -18.18 -11.78 8.17
CA GLY A 479 -18.47 -10.33 8.12
C GLY A 479 -17.68 -9.45 9.10
N GLY A 480 -16.83 -10.02 9.96
CA GLY A 480 -16.10 -9.24 10.96
C GLY A 480 -14.81 -9.85 11.49
N PHE A 481 -14.17 -9.13 12.39
CA PHE A 481 -12.98 -9.59 13.11
C PHE A 481 -12.89 -8.91 14.47
N LEU A 482 -12.15 -9.54 15.38
CA LEU A 482 -11.79 -9.00 16.68
C LEU A 482 -10.28 -9.14 16.87
N THR A 483 -9.64 -8.13 17.43
CA THR A 483 -8.21 -8.19 17.71
C THR A 483 -7.85 -7.36 18.93
N ILE A 484 -6.89 -7.85 19.69
CA ILE A 484 -6.32 -7.20 20.87
C ILE A 484 -4.80 -7.29 20.82
N GLY A 485 -4.13 -6.27 21.33
CA GLY A 485 -2.69 -6.32 21.49
C GLY A 485 -2.12 -5.05 22.09
N ASP A 486 -0.81 -5.02 22.22
CA ASP A 486 -0.11 -3.93 22.87
C ASP A 486 1.21 -3.56 22.17
N PHE A 487 1.69 -2.36 22.44
CA PHE A 487 3.04 -1.95 22.07
C PHE A 487 3.62 -0.92 23.04
N VAL A 488 4.95 -0.87 23.09
CA VAL A 488 5.71 0.09 23.88
C VAL A 488 6.20 1.21 22.98
N VAL A 489 5.88 2.45 23.34
CA VAL A 489 6.38 3.64 22.67
C VAL A 489 7.79 3.93 23.18
N HIS A 490 8.76 3.82 22.29
CA HIS A 490 10.17 4.04 22.56
C HIS A 490 10.64 5.31 21.83
N GLY A 491 11.37 6.17 22.54
CA GLY A 491 11.87 7.44 22.01
C GLY A 491 13.38 7.57 22.17
N GLY A 492 14.01 8.29 21.23
CA GLY A 492 15.44 8.54 21.24
C GLY A 492 15.83 9.83 20.49
N GLY A 493 17.13 10.05 20.36
CA GLY A 493 17.66 11.27 19.76
C GLY A 493 17.41 12.51 20.61
N HIS A 494 17.56 12.35 21.93
CA HIS A 494 17.51 13.41 22.92
C HIS A 494 18.82 14.22 22.94
N MET A 495 18.81 15.37 23.61
CA MET A 495 19.97 16.26 23.76
C MET A 495 20.80 15.90 25.00
N GLU A 496 22.10 16.26 25.01
CA GLU A 496 23.00 16.27 26.19
C GLU A 496 22.92 15.03 27.11
N GLY A 497 23.45 13.90 26.65
CA GLY A 497 23.64 12.70 27.48
C GLY A 497 22.37 11.96 27.90
N GLN A 498 21.17 12.44 27.52
CA GLN A 498 19.92 11.71 27.72
C GLN A 498 19.87 10.50 26.78
N VAL A 499 19.63 9.32 27.37
CA VAL A 499 19.57 8.04 26.66
C VAL A 499 18.20 7.81 26.01
N GLU A 500 18.14 6.81 25.15
CA GLU A 500 16.88 6.28 24.62
C GLU A 500 16.04 5.66 25.74
N GLU A 501 14.72 5.77 25.64
CA GLU A 501 13.83 5.36 26.72
C GLU A 501 12.48 4.84 26.24
N ASP A 502 11.95 3.86 26.98
CA ASP A 502 10.57 3.43 26.85
C ASP A 502 9.68 4.40 27.64
N LEU A 503 8.79 5.10 26.92
CA LEU A 503 8.00 6.22 27.44
C LEU A 503 6.66 5.73 28.03
N ALA A 504 5.94 4.92 27.27
CA ALA A 504 4.59 4.49 27.58
C ALA A 504 4.27 3.14 26.94
N ARG A 505 3.29 2.43 27.51
CA ARG A 505 2.69 1.23 26.91
C ARG A 505 1.25 1.55 26.52
N GLN A 506 0.85 1.06 25.35
CA GLN A 506 -0.49 1.21 24.81
C GLN A 506 -1.09 -0.18 24.56
N TRP A 507 -2.34 -0.35 24.95
CA TRP A 507 -3.18 -1.51 24.64
C TRP A 507 -4.31 -1.08 23.72
N GLN A 508 -4.65 -1.94 22.77
CA GLN A 508 -5.67 -1.64 21.77
C GLN A 508 -6.55 -2.87 21.52
N VAL A 509 -7.83 -2.61 21.36
CA VAL A 509 -8.80 -3.55 20.80
C VAL A 509 -9.42 -2.90 19.58
N GLN A 510 -9.60 -3.68 18.53
CA GLN A 510 -10.41 -3.29 17.38
C GLN A 510 -11.38 -4.42 17.04
N CYS A 511 -12.63 -4.06 16.81
CA CYS A 511 -13.68 -4.99 16.48
C CYS A 511 -14.46 -4.48 15.27
N ALA A 512 -14.36 -5.18 14.14
CA ALA A 512 -15.26 -4.98 13.02
C ALA A 512 -16.50 -5.85 13.24
N LEU A 513 -17.65 -5.21 13.51
CA LEU A 513 -18.93 -5.92 13.67
C LEU A 513 -19.37 -6.56 12.34
N PRO A 514 -20.18 -7.64 12.36
CA PRO A 514 -20.65 -8.33 11.15
C PRO A 514 -21.83 -7.61 10.47
N ASP A 515 -21.94 -6.29 10.63
CA ASP A 515 -23.05 -5.45 10.16
C ASP A 515 -22.71 -4.64 8.90
N ASP A 516 -21.53 -4.88 8.31
CA ASP A 516 -20.98 -4.16 7.16
C ASP A 516 -20.93 -2.62 7.32
N ALA A 517 -20.84 -2.13 8.57
CA ALA A 517 -20.84 -0.69 8.85
C ALA A 517 -19.91 -0.29 9.99
N THR A 518 -19.87 -1.04 11.08
CA THR A 518 -19.40 -0.51 12.37
C THR A 518 -18.07 -1.13 12.82
N VAL A 519 -17.07 -0.29 13.06
CA VAL A 519 -15.83 -0.67 13.77
C VAL A 519 -15.80 -0.01 15.13
N ILE A 520 -15.59 -0.82 16.18
CA ILE A 520 -15.39 -0.37 17.56
C ILE A 520 -13.90 -0.44 17.90
N GLY A 521 -13.40 0.58 18.59
CA GLY A 521 -12.03 0.60 19.10
C GLY A 521 -11.99 0.92 20.59
N LEU A 522 -11.12 0.23 21.33
CA LEU A 522 -10.77 0.53 22.72
C LEU A 522 -9.26 0.81 22.78
N GLN A 523 -8.86 1.87 23.48
CA GLN A 523 -7.46 2.23 23.65
C GLN A 523 -7.18 2.60 25.11
N TYR A 524 -6.14 2.00 25.67
CA TYR A 524 -5.66 2.31 27.01
C TYR A 524 -4.15 2.56 26.96
N ALA A 525 -3.67 3.64 27.56
CA ALA A 525 -2.25 3.94 27.61
C ALA A 525 -1.81 4.50 28.95
N LYS A 526 -0.65 4.05 29.42
CA LYS A 526 -0.02 4.57 30.64
C LYS A 526 1.49 4.75 30.45
N THR A 527 2.05 5.73 31.14
CA THR A 527 3.50 5.93 31.17
C THR A 527 4.20 4.79 31.92
N LEU A 528 5.38 4.41 31.45
CA LEU A 528 6.21 3.37 32.11
C LEU A 528 7.17 3.94 33.15
N ARG A 529 7.31 5.26 33.15
CA ARG A 529 8.22 6.05 33.99
C ARG A 529 7.74 7.50 33.99
N ARG A 530 8.40 8.36 34.78
CA ARG A 530 8.23 9.79 34.58
C ARG A 530 8.69 10.15 33.17
N ALA A 531 7.84 10.81 32.39
CA ALA A 531 8.07 11.13 30.99
C ALA A 531 7.62 12.55 30.67
N TYR A 532 8.33 13.20 29.75
CA TYR A 532 7.94 14.47 29.15
C TYR A 532 7.44 14.19 27.74
N LEU A 533 6.18 14.54 27.47
CA LEU A 533 5.51 14.25 26.21
C LEU A 533 5.11 15.57 25.53
N LYS A 534 5.29 15.65 24.22
CA LYS A 534 4.91 16.81 23.39
C LYS A 534 3.53 16.67 22.75
N SER A 535 3.06 15.43 22.59
CA SER A 535 1.78 15.12 21.97
C SER A 535 1.24 13.81 22.55
N VAL A 536 -0.03 13.82 22.92
CA VAL A 536 -0.81 12.65 23.33
C VAL A 536 -2.17 12.74 22.65
N LYS A 537 -2.50 11.76 21.82
CA LYS A 537 -3.76 11.68 21.06
C LYS A 537 -4.37 10.30 21.23
N GLY A 538 -5.62 10.21 21.68
CA GLY A 538 -6.42 8.99 21.59
C GLY A 538 -7.24 8.97 20.29
N LEU A 539 -7.75 7.80 19.89
CA LEU A 539 -8.33 7.52 18.58
C LEU A 539 -7.34 7.76 17.44
N ARG A 540 -7.09 9.03 17.10
CA ARG A 540 -6.31 9.50 15.94
C ARG A 540 -6.76 8.81 14.64
N LEU A 541 -7.98 9.12 14.21
CA LEU A 541 -8.47 8.77 12.88
C LEU A 541 -7.92 9.79 11.87
N LEU A 542 -7.17 9.30 10.89
CA LEU A 542 -6.61 10.09 9.79
C LEU A 542 -7.62 10.17 8.66
N VAL A 543 -8.03 11.39 8.31
CA VAL A 543 -9.01 11.65 7.25
C VAL A 543 -8.34 12.52 6.21
N PRO A 544 -7.91 11.97 5.05
CA PRO A 544 -7.27 12.76 4.02
C PRO A 544 -8.18 13.87 3.47
N ASN A 545 -7.61 15.05 3.24
CA ASN A 545 -8.27 16.18 2.60
C ASN A 545 -7.27 16.89 1.68
N ASP A 546 -7.14 16.36 0.47
CA ASP A 546 -6.15 16.79 -0.51
C ASP A 546 -6.70 16.53 -1.92
N ILE A 547 -5.82 16.38 -2.90
CA ILE A 547 -6.17 16.32 -4.32
C ILE A 547 -7.28 15.31 -4.68
N PHE A 548 -7.38 14.19 -3.97
CA PHE A 548 -8.31 13.11 -4.32
C PHE A 548 -9.77 13.35 -3.92
N ASN A 549 -10.03 14.30 -3.03
CA ASN A 549 -11.37 14.79 -2.70
C ASN A 549 -11.52 16.26 -3.10
N GLN A 550 -10.76 16.72 -4.09
CA GLN A 550 -10.76 18.12 -4.56
C GLN A 550 -10.44 19.12 -3.44
N ASN A 551 -9.63 18.70 -2.47
CA ASN A 551 -9.25 19.46 -1.31
C ASN A 551 -10.43 19.93 -0.45
N HIS A 552 -11.55 19.20 -0.42
CA HIS A 552 -12.75 19.62 0.28
C HIS A 552 -13.41 18.49 1.09
N ARG A 553 -13.69 18.76 2.37
CA ARG A 553 -14.45 17.89 3.28
C ARG A 553 -15.57 18.67 3.95
N THR A 554 -16.71 18.06 4.15
CA THR A 554 -17.81 18.60 4.96
C THR A 554 -17.91 17.83 6.28
N TYR A 555 -18.14 18.57 7.36
CA TYR A 555 -18.28 18.05 8.70
C TYR A 555 -19.61 18.50 9.29
N VAL A 556 -20.32 17.58 9.94
CA VAL A 556 -21.46 17.89 10.82
C VAL A 556 -21.08 17.53 12.24
N VAL A 557 -21.24 18.48 13.15
CA VAL A 557 -20.80 18.42 14.53
C VAL A 557 -21.89 18.98 15.42
N GLY A 558 -22.59 18.13 16.17
CA GLY A 558 -23.77 18.56 16.90
C GLY A 558 -24.82 19.14 15.96
N SER A 559 -25.13 20.43 16.11
CA SER A 559 -26.06 21.16 15.22
C SER A 559 -25.36 22.01 14.16
N GLU A 560 -24.02 21.99 14.11
CA GLU A 560 -23.24 22.82 13.19
C GLU A 560 -22.79 22.00 11.98
N GLU A 561 -22.87 22.60 10.80
CA GLU A 561 -22.32 22.06 9.55
C GLU A 561 -21.32 23.07 9.00
N PHE A 562 -20.13 22.59 8.63
CA PHE A 562 -19.10 23.42 8.01
C PHE A 562 -18.22 22.58 7.11
N SER A 563 -17.46 23.25 6.24
CA SER A 563 -16.51 22.59 5.34
C SER A 563 -15.08 23.07 5.57
N LEU A 564 -14.13 22.16 5.36
CA LEU A 564 -12.70 22.42 5.47
C LEU A 564 -12.02 22.23 4.12
N THR A 565 -11.22 23.22 3.72
CA THR A 565 -10.37 23.14 2.53
C THR A 565 -8.96 22.70 2.89
N GLY A 566 -8.47 21.66 2.23
CA GLY A 566 -7.09 21.18 2.34
C GLY A 566 -6.14 21.76 1.26
N PRO A 567 -4.83 21.50 1.37
CA PRO A 567 -4.13 21.33 2.64
C PRO A 567 -4.28 22.59 3.51
N SER A 568 -4.43 22.42 4.83
CA SER A 568 -4.47 23.56 5.76
C SER A 568 -3.14 24.32 5.75
N VAL A 569 -3.17 25.65 5.89
CA VAL A 569 -1.97 26.54 5.87
C VAL A 569 -1.39 26.86 7.25
N ARG A 570 -2.08 26.48 8.32
CA ARG A 570 -1.63 26.68 9.71
C ARG A 570 -2.12 25.53 10.59
N GLU A 571 -1.37 25.26 11.65
CA GLU A 571 -1.81 24.31 12.68
C GLU A 571 -2.97 24.91 13.48
N GLU A 572 -4.08 24.17 13.60
CA GLU A 572 -5.22 24.55 14.44
C GLU A 572 -5.97 23.32 14.96
N ILE A 573 -6.57 23.48 16.15
CA ILE A 573 -7.46 22.47 16.74
C ILE A 573 -8.87 23.06 16.76
N LEU A 574 -9.82 22.37 16.13
CA LEU A 574 -11.23 22.66 16.26
C LEU A 574 -11.77 21.79 17.39
N GLN A 575 -12.33 22.44 18.41
CA GLN A 575 -13.03 21.78 19.51
C GLN A 575 -14.52 21.75 19.20
N ASN A 576 -15.10 20.56 19.27
CA ASN A 576 -16.39 20.28 18.64
C ASN A 576 -17.55 20.26 19.65
N GLY A 577 -17.29 20.38 20.95
CA GLY A 577 -18.30 20.41 22.02
C GLY A 577 -19.18 19.17 22.14
N THR A 578 -18.88 18.12 21.38
CA THR A 578 -19.71 16.92 21.22
C THR A 578 -18.83 15.68 21.13
N SER A 579 -19.37 14.54 21.53
CA SER A 579 -18.69 13.24 21.41
C SER A 579 -18.88 12.60 20.04
N TRP A 580 -19.55 13.24 19.09
CA TRP A 580 -19.76 12.67 17.75
C TRP A 580 -19.55 13.70 16.65
N LEU A 581 -19.16 13.22 15.47
CA LEU A 581 -19.16 14.01 14.25
C LEU A 581 -19.42 13.11 13.05
N ASN A 582 -19.90 13.70 11.96
CA ASN A 582 -20.07 13.03 10.68
C ASN A 582 -19.24 13.74 9.61
N ILE A 583 -18.68 12.95 8.69
CA ILE A 583 -17.84 13.43 7.59
C ILE A 583 -18.48 13.03 6.27
N ASP A 584 -18.72 14.03 5.41
CA ASP A 584 -19.29 13.91 4.07
C ASP A 584 -20.59 13.08 3.98
N ASP A 585 -21.42 13.09 5.03
CA ASP A 585 -22.69 12.33 5.10
C ASP A 585 -22.50 10.81 4.89
N CYS A 586 -21.30 10.28 5.19
CA CYS A 586 -21.02 8.86 4.97
C CYS A 586 -20.05 8.23 5.96
N LEU A 587 -19.45 8.99 6.88
CA LEU A 587 -18.56 8.45 7.90
C LEU A 587 -18.88 9.08 9.26
N GLY A 588 -19.56 8.32 10.11
CA GLY A 588 -19.84 8.70 11.49
C GLY A 588 -18.69 8.32 12.42
N VAL A 589 -18.38 9.19 13.37
CA VAL A 589 -17.40 8.93 14.45
C VAL A 589 -18.07 9.27 15.78
N VAL A 590 -18.02 8.34 16.73
CA VAL A 590 -18.66 8.49 18.05
C VAL A 590 -17.68 8.08 19.15
N GLY A 591 -17.41 8.97 20.08
CA GLY A 591 -16.74 8.69 21.34
C GLY A 591 -17.69 8.02 22.32
N LEU A 592 -17.37 6.79 22.72
CA LEU A 592 -18.22 5.94 23.56
C LEU A 592 -17.98 6.19 25.06
N TYR A 593 -16.72 6.45 25.45
CA TYR A 593 -16.32 6.86 26.79
C TYR A 593 -14.90 7.44 26.81
N GLY A 594 -14.52 8.12 27.90
CA GLY A 594 -13.12 8.40 28.25
C GLY A 594 -12.62 9.82 27.98
N ALA A 595 -13.34 10.60 27.18
CA ALA A 595 -13.13 12.03 26.99
C ALA A 595 -14.48 12.75 26.82
N ASP A 596 -14.49 14.07 26.93
CA ASP A 596 -15.75 14.84 26.88
C ASP A 596 -16.20 15.19 25.46
N GLN A 597 -15.25 15.30 24.52
CA GLN A 597 -15.50 15.75 23.14
C GLN A 597 -14.46 15.22 22.16
N LEU A 598 -14.87 15.10 20.88
CA LEU A 598 -13.98 14.93 19.74
C LEU A 598 -13.27 16.25 19.41
N SER A 599 -12.10 16.16 18.79
CA SER A 599 -11.37 17.31 18.25
C SER A 599 -10.87 17.03 16.84
N ILE A 600 -10.83 18.05 15.98
CA ILE A 600 -10.23 18.00 14.65
C ILE A 600 -8.90 18.76 14.68
N LEU A 601 -7.78 18.05 14.58
CA LEU A 601 -6.46 18.67 14.39
C LEU A 601 -6.20 18.86 12.90
N ARG A 602 -5.96 20.11 12.51
CA ARG A 602 -5.47 20.49 11.19
C ARG A 602 -3.99 20.83 11.32
N PRO A 603 -3.08 20.10 10.67
CA PRO A 603 -1.63 20.16 10.93
C PRO A 603 -0.90 21.37 10.31
N GLY A 604 -1.55 22.14 9.44
CA GLY A 604 -0.93 23.29 8.77
C GLY A 604 0.04 22.97 7.62
N CYS A 605 0.20 21.70 7.29
CA CYS A 605 0.99 21.22 6.17
C CYS A 605 0.50 19.84 5.74
N ARG A 606 1.00 19.33 4.59
CA ARG A 606 0.86 17.90 4.30
C ARG A 606 1.63 17.12 5.36
N ASN A 607 0.92 16.33 6.17
CA ASN A 607 1.44 15.65 7.36
C ASN A 607 1.67 14.15 7.16
N ILE A 608 1.17 13.56 6.06
CA ILE A 608 1.42 12.15 5.77
C ILE A 608 2.83 12.00 5.18
N ALA A 609 3.76 11.58 6.03
CA ALA A 609 5.17 11.42 5.70
C ALA A 609 5.45 10.20 4.80
N ILE A 610 6.52 10.30 4.03
CA ILE A 610 7.07 9.23 3.19
C ILE A 610 7.70 8.14 4.08
N ASN A 611 8.47 8.53 5.10
CA ASN A 611 9.12 7.64 6.06
C ASN A 611 8.97 8.20 7.48
N SER A 612 8.62 7.34 8.44
CA SER A 612 8.44 7.70 9.85
C SER A 612 9.74 7.97 10.60
N LYS A 613 10.91 7.66 10.02
CA LYS A 613 12.21 7.71 10.71
C LYS A 613 12.93 9.07 10.69
N VAL A 614 12.38 10.14 10.13
CA VAL A 614 13.10 11.43 10.04
C VAL A 614 12.17 12.62 10.25
N GLY A 615 12.53 13.50 11.20
CA GLY A 615 11.82 14.72 11.57
C GLY A 615 11.80 15.85 10.51
N GLU A 616 12.04 15.53 9.23
CA GLU A 616 12.04 16.45 8.10
C GLU A 616 11.46 15.79 6.84
N CYS A 617 10.39 15.01 6.99
CA CYS A 617 9.77 14.37 5.84
C CYS A 617 8.80 15.35 5.16
N VAL A 618 9.05 15.67 3.88
CA VAL A 618 8.08 16.36 3.02
C VAL A 618 6.82 15.49 2.94
N GLY A 619 5.72 15.95 3.51
CA GLY A 619 4.46 15.20 3.47
C GLY A 619 3.91 15.12 2.05
N GLY A 620 3.48 13.92 1.67
CA GLY A 620 2.93 13.63 0.35
C GLY A 620 1.40 13.74 0.27
N LEU A 621 0.71 13.91 1.39
CA LEU A 621 -0.74 14.05 1.49
C LEU A 621 -1.08 14.82 2.78
N HIS A 622 -2.14 15.63 2.74
CA HIS A 622 -2.75 16.24 3.91
C HIS A 622 -3.89 15.38 4.45
N ALA A 623 -3.93 15.21 5.76
CA ALA A 623 -5.02 14.60 6.48
C ALA A 623 -5.29 15.33 7.79
N GLU A 624 -6.56 15.65 8.05
CA GLU A 624 -7.02 15.99 9.38
C GLU A 624 -6.88 14.77 10.31
N GLU A 625 -6.63 15.04 11.59
CA GLU A 625 -6.62 14.01 12.63
C GLU A 625 -7.83 14.21 13.55
N ILE A 626 -8.74 13.25 13.58
CA ILE A 626 -9.85 13.22 14.53
C ILE A 626 -9.37 12.52 15.80
N CYS A 627 -9.40 13.24 16.93
CA CYS A 627 -8.81 12.79 18.19
C CYS A 627 -9.82 12.74 19.33
N TYR A 628 -9.58 11.82 20.26
CA TYR A 628 -10.39 11.56 21.45
C TYR A 628 -9.55 10.87 22.53
N PRO A 629 -8.91 11.57 23.49
CA PRO A 629 -8.71 13.02 23.58
C PRO A 629 -7.52 13.52 22.73
N ILE A 630 -7.21 14.82 22.82
CA ILE A 630 -5.98 15.43 22.29
C ILE A 630 -5.30 16.31 23.35
N HIS A 631 -3.98 16.21 23.45
CA HIS A 631 -3.12 17.13 24.18
C HIS A 631 -1.88 17.44 23.34
N LEU A 632 -1.71 18.71 22.99
CA LEU A 632 -0.51 19.22 22.32
C LEU A 632 0.27 20.13 23.28
N GLY A 633 1.58 20.15 23.13
CA GLY A 633 2.49 20.92 23.97
C GLY A 633 3.19 20.04 25.01
N VAL A 634 4.32 20.53 25.50
CA VAL A 634 5.16 19.80 26.46
C VAL A 634 4.48 19.72 27.81
N LYS A 635 4.30 18.51 28.32
CA LYS A 635 3.78 18.22 29.66
C LYS A 635 4.53 17.05 30.28
N ASP A 636 4.75 17.12 31.59
CA ASP A 636 5.30 16.00 32.35
C ASP A 636 4.20 15.11 32.95
N TYR A 637 4.50 13.83 33.01
CA TYR A 637 3.62 12.79 33.51
C TYR A 637 4.39 11.92 34.50
N ASP A 638 3.78 11.62 35.64
CA ASP A 638 4.33 10.67 36.61
C ASP A 638 4.37 9.25 36.05
N CYS A 639 5.13 8.37 36.69
CA CYS A 639 5.13 6.95 36.37
C CYS A 639 3.74 6.33 36.61
N GLY A 640 3.23 5.56 35.64
CA GLY A 640 1.91 4.94 35.72
C GLY A 640 0.74 5.88 35.45
N ALA A 641 1.00 7.15 35.09
CA ALA A 641 -0.05 8.09 34.72
C ALA A 641 -0.80 7.59 33.49
N ILE A 642 -2.13 7.58 33.57
CA ILE A 642 -3.01 7.24 32.43
C ILE A 642 -2.97 8.41 31.45
N LEU A 643 -2.59 8.12 30.21
CA LEU A 643 -2.50 9.10 29.12
C LEU A 643 -3.84 9.23 28.40
N TYR A 644 -4.50 8.09 28.18
CA TYR A 644 -5.88 8.00 27.71
C TYR A 644 -6.45 6.59 28.01
N ASP A 645 -7.75 6.53 28.20
CA ASP A 645 -8.56 5.31 28.30
C ASP A 645 -9.89 5.59 27.62
N VAL A 646 -10.02 5.19 26.36
CA VAL A 646 -11.10 5.62 25.48
C VAL A 646 -11.71 4.47 24.70
N GLY A 647 -13.02 4.57 24.49
CA GLY A 647 -13.76 3.76 23.53
C GLY A 647 -14.36 4.64 22.44
N PHE A 648 -14.37 4.16 21.20
CA PHE A 648 -14.93 4.88 20.05
C PHE A 648 -15.58 3.92 19.05
N ALA A 649 -16.47 4.45 18.20
CA ALA A 649 -17.04 3.79 17.04
C ALA A 649 -16.78 4.62 15.78
N VAL A 650 -16.47 3.93 14.67
CA VAL A 650 -16.43 4.49 13.31
C VAL A 650 -17.46 3.73 12.48
N ILE A 651 -18.40 4.47 11.87
CA ILE A 651 -19.62 3.93 11.28
C ILE A 651 -19.68 4.36 9.82
N VAL A 652 -19.54 3.40 8.92
CA VAL A 652 -19.57 3.62 7.47
C VAL A 652 -21.00 3.67 6.95
N GLY A 653 -21.26 4.65 6.09
CA GLY A 653 -22.55 4.85 5.43
C GLY A 653 -23.64 5.39 6.36
N ALA A 654 -23.27 5.92 7.53
CA ALA A 654 -24.17 6.62 8.42
C ALA A 654 -24.15 8.12 8.12
N GLY A 655 -25.33 8.74 8.09
CA GLY A 655 -25.48 10.20 8.03
C GLY A 655 -25.41 10.86 9.42
N PRO A 656 -25.52 12.19 9.53
CA PRO A 656 -25.48 12.91 10.80
C PRO A 656 -26.49 12.39 11.84
N ASP A 657 -27.75 12.19 11.44
CA ASP A 657 -28.80 11.73 12.36
C ASP A 657 -28.53 10.32 12.89
N GLU A 658 -28.08 9.41 12.03
CA GLU A 658 -27.73 8.04 12.43
C GLU A 658 -26.49 8.03 13.34
N THR A 659 -25.52 8.92 13.07
CA THR A 659 -24.32 9.08 13.88
C THR A 659 -24.65 9.61 15.28
N ALA A 660 -25.49 10.66 15.35
CA ALA A 660 -25.92 11.28 16.60
C ALA A 660 -26.75 10.33 17.48
N ASN A 661 -27.53 9.44 16.84
CA ASN A 661 -28.40 8.47 17.51
C ASN A 661 -27.77 7.07 17.64
N PHE A 662 -26.45 6.94 17.42
CA PHE A 662 -25.76 5.67 17.64
C PHE A 662 -26.01 5.17 19.07
N SER A 663 -26.30 3.88 19.24
CA SER A 663 -26.76 3.34 20.51
C SER A 663 -25.71 2.41 21.13
N TRP A 664 -25.24 2.79 22.32
CA TRP A 664 -24.32 2.02 23.13
C TRP A 664 -24.58 2.20 24.63
N LYS A 665 -24.08 1.27 25.43
CA LYS A 665 -24.11 1.35 26.89
C LYS A 665 -22.78 0.84 27.45
N VAL A 666 -22.16 1.63 28.33
CA VAL A 666 -21.01 1.19 29.11
C VAL A 666 -21.53 0.34 30.27
N LEU A 667 -21.19 -0.95 30.27
CA LEU A 667 -21.59 -1.88 31.32
C LEU A 667 -20.53 -2.00 32.41
N GLU A 668 -19.25 -1.95 32.03
CA GLU A 668 -18.12 -1.92 32.95
C GLU A 668 -17.00 -1.04 32.38
N ASN A 669 -16.44 -0.19 33.25
CA ASN A 669 -15.28 0.62 32.94
C ASN A 669 -14.50 0.87 34.23
N ALA A 670 -13.78 -0.14 34.69
CA ALA A 670 -12.94 -0.07 35.88
C ALA A 670 -11.45 -0.15 35.50
N PRO A 671 -10.76 1.00 35.36
CA PRO A 671 -9.33 1.03 35.04
C PRO A 671 -8.45 0.29 36.05
N GLY A 672 -8.85 0.25 37.32
CA GLY A 672 -8.12 -0.43 38.38
C GLY A 672 -8.03 -1.96 38.22
N ILE A 673 -8.98 -2.59 37.52
CA ILE A 673 -9.00 -4.04 37.26
C ILE A 673 -8.78 -4.38 35.77
N GLY A 674 -8.65 -3.37 34.90
CA GLY A 674 -8.31 -3.55 33.49
C GLY A 674 -9.43 -3.96 32.54
N VAL A 675 -10.64 -4.21 33.03
CA VAL A 675 -11.76 -4.72 32.22
C VAL A 675 -12.66 -3.61 31.70
N ARG A 676 -13.04 -3.70 30.43
CA ARG A 676 -14.03 -2.86 29.74
C ARG A 676 -15.12 -3.75 29.18
N ALA A 677 -16.38 -3.38 29.37
CA ALA A 677 -17.53 -4.05 28.77
C ALA A 677 -18.48 -3.02 28.16
N LEU A 678 -18.72 -3.15 26.85
CA LEU A 678 -19.61 -2.28 26.09
C LEU A 678 -20.71 -3.10 25.42
N GLU A 679 -21.95 -2.66 25.59
CA GLU A 679 -23.05 -3.12 24.76
C GLU A 679 -23.24 -2.14 23.59
N ILE A 680 -23.31 -2.65 22.37
CA ILE A 680 -23.45 -1.86 21.13
C ILE A 680 -24.61 -2.40 20.31
N THR A 681 -25.44 -1.52 19.75
CA THR A 681 -26.40 -1.89 18.71
C THR A 681 -25.79 -1.64 17.33
N GLY A 682 -25.59 -2.71 16.56
CA GLY A 682 -25.03 -2.62 15.20
C GLY A 682 -26.03 -2.03 14.20
N ALA A 683 -25.54 -1.71 12.99
CA ALA A 683 -26.38 -1.23 11.89
C ALA A 683 -27.40 -2.28 11.43
N ASP A 684 -27.13 -3.56 11.68
CA ASP A 684 -28.05 -4.68 11.46
C ASP A 684 -29.14 -4.83 12.55
N ARG A 685 -29.21 -3.86 13.48
CA ARG A 685 -30.12 -3.81 14.64
C ARG A 685 -29.91 -4.91 15.68
N LYS A 686 -28.82 -5.68 15.60
CA LYS A 686 -28.48 -6.65 16.64
C LYS A 686 -27.68 -6.00 17.76
N ARG A 687 -27.75 -6.62 18.94
CA ARG A 687 -27.00 -6.19 20.12
C ARG A 687 -25.76 -7.04 20.30
N TYR A 688 -24.64 -6.37 20.49
CA TYR A 688 -23.33 -6.98 20.68
C TYR A 688 -22.77 -6.58 22.03
N LEU A 689 -22.12 -7.51 22.73
CA LEU A 689 -21.36 -7.24 23.94
C LEU A 689 -19.88 -7.43 23.63
N LEU A 690 -19.11 -6.35 23.68
CA LEU A 690 -17.64 -6.39 23.60
C LEU A 690 -17.08 -6.37 25.02
N VAL A 691 -16.29 -7.39 25.37
CA VAL A 691 -15.56 -7.46 26.64
C VAL A 691 -14.07 -7.50 26.36
N ALA A 692 -13.28 -6.70 27.06
CA ALA A 692 -11.84 -6.67 26.92
C ALA A 692 -11.14 -6.50 28.27
N ASN A 693 -10.10 -7.28 28.52
CA ASN A 693 -9.18 -7.09 29.62
C ASN A 693 -7.85 -6.55 29.10
N LEU A 694 -7.60 -5.27 29.38
CA LEU A 694 -6.40 -4.51 28.98
C LEU A 694 -5.35 -4.45 30.12
N ALA A 695 -5.48 -5.29 31.15
CA ALA A 695 -4.50 -5.43 32.21
C ALA A 695 -3.63 -6.69 32.05
N ASP A 696 -2.54 -6.71 32.82
CA ASP A 696 -1.59 -7.82 32.90
C ASP A 696 -2.06 -8.94 33.85
N GLN A 697 -3.26 -8.85 34.42
CA GLN A 697 -3.82 -9.81 35.37
C GLN A 697 -5.22 -10.25 34.94
N THR A 698 -5.57 -11.51 35.24
CA THR A 698 -6.94 -12.03 35.10
C THR A 698 -7.87 -11.31 36.09
N ALA A 699 -9.08 -11.00 35.63
CA ALA A 699 -10.12 -10.40 36.46
C ALA A 699 -11.46 -11.08 36.21
N ASP A 700 -12.19 -11.36 37.29
CA ASP A 700 -13.58 -11.80 37.23
C ASP A 700 -14.50 -10.59 37.36
N VAL A 701 -15.38 -10.40 36.39
CA VAL A 701 -16.32 -9.27 36.36
C VAL A 701 -17.74 -9.78 36.16
N GLY A 702 -18.64 -9.31 37.02
CA GLY A 702 -20.08 -9.47 36.83
C GLY A 702 -20.62 -8.36 35.93
N ILE A 703 -21.08 -8.72 34.74
CA ILE A 703 -21.69 -7.83 33.75
C ILE A 703 -23.21 -7.93 33.90
N ALA A 704 -23.87 -6.79 34.12
CA ALA A 704 -25.32 -6.71 34.24
C ALA A 704 -25.98 -6.49 32.87
N LEU A 705 -26.62 -7.53 32.35
CA LEU A 705 -27.41 -7.56 31.12
C LEU A 705 -28.91 -7.66 31.44
N GLU A 706 -29.75 -7.53 30.41
CA GLU A 706 -31.18 -7.76 30.56
C GLU A 706 -31.47 -9.26 30.81
N PRO A 707 -32.33 -9.61 31.77
CA PRO A 707 -32.70 -11.00 32.03
C PRO A 707 -33.32 -11.68 30.80
N GLY A 708 -33.03 -12.96 30.60
CA GLY A 708 -33.59 -13.74 29.50
C GLY A 708 -32.85 -13.61 28.17
N LEU A 709 -31.65 -13.03 28.18
CA LEU A 709 -30.72 -13.05 27.03
C LEU A 709 -29.77 -14.25 27.08
N THR A 710 -29.25 -14.62 25.91
CA THR A 710 -28.10 -15.52 25.74
C THR A 710 -27.00 -14.75 25.01
N ALA A 711 -25.77 -14.86 25.50
CA ALA A 711 -24.57 -14.27 24.91
C ALA A 711 -23.80 -15.37 24.16
N VAL A 712 -23.80 -15.30 22.82
CA VAL A 712 -23.13 -16.27 21.94
C VAL A 712 -21.79 -15.70 21.48
N SER A 713 -20.68 -16.36 21.78
CA SER A 713 -19.36 -15.86 21.38
C SER A 713 -19.17 -15.95 19.87
N LEU A 714 -18.70 -14.86 19.27
CA LEU A 714 -18.31 -14.80 17.86
C LEU A 714 -16.80 -15.02 17.66
N ALA A 715 -16.00 -14.87 18.71
CA ALA A 715 -14.54 -15.03 18.66
C ALA A 715 -14.05 -16.38 19.20
N GLY A 716 -14.95 -17.37 19.31
CA GLY A 716 -14.61 -18.74 19.72
C GLY A 716 -14.42 -18.93 21.23
N GLY A 717 -14.91 -17.99 22.04
CA GLY A 717 -15.08 -18.17 23.48
C GLY A 717 -16.29 -19.03 23.84
N GLU A 718 -16.59 -19.13 25.13
CA GLU A 718 -17.72 -19.92 25.62
C GLU A 718 -19.04 -19.12 25.50
N ASP A 719 -20.14 -19.81 25.21
CA ASP A 719 -21.48 -19.21 25.24
C ASP A 719 -22.00 -19.14 26.68
N PHE A 720 -22.73 -18.06 27.00
CA PHE A 720 -23.26 -17.86 28.33
C PHE A 720 -24.76 -17.58 28.32
N ALA A 721 -25.49 -18.29 29.19
CA ALA A 721 -26.85 -17.91 29.53
C ALA A 721 -26.82 -16.82 30.61
N VAL A 722 -27.56 -15.72 30.39
CA VAL A 722 -27.70 -14.68 31.41
C VAL A 722 -28.59 -15.20 32.54
N ASP A 723 -28.15 -15.04 33.78
CA ASP A 723 -28.91 -15.54 34.92
C ASP A 723 -30.27 -14.82 35.07
N ALA A 724 -31.16 -15.37 35.92
CA ALA A 724 -32.50 -14.83 36.12
C ALA A 724 -32.51 -13.39 36.71
N GLY A 725 -31.40 -12.95 37.29
CA GLY A 725 -31.17 -11.59 37.79
C GLY A 725 -30.50 -10.64 36.78
N GLY A 726 -30.18 -11.11 35.57
CA GLY A 726 -29.46 -10.33 34.56
C GLY A 726 -27.93 -10.37 34.69
N GLY A 727 -27.37 -11.23 35.55
CA GLY A 727 -25.93 -11.35 35.75
C GLY A 727 -25.25 -12.27 34.74
N LEU A 728 -24.11 -11.81 34.21
CA LEU A 728 -23.15 -12.60 33.46
C LEU A 728 -21.77 -12.48 34.12
N THR A 729 -21.22 -13.55 34.68
CA THR A 729 -19.85 -13.54 35.22
C THR A 729 -18.87 -13.96 34.14
N CYS A 730 -17.98 -13.04 33.75
CA CYS A 730 -16.91 -13.31 32.79
C CYS A 730 -15.56 -13.38 33.52
N SER A 731 -14.92 -14.56 33.49
CA SER A 731 -13.50 -14.69 33.85
C SER A 731 -12.65 -14.20 32.68
N CYS A 732 -12.15 -12.98 32.76
CA CYS A 732 -11.41 -12.34 31.68
C CYS A 732 -9.91 -12.50 31.94
N ALA A 733 -9.25 -13.39 31.21
CA ALA A 733 -7.79 -13.53 31.29
C ALA A 733 -7.07 -12.23 30.88
N ALA A 734 -5.82 -12.06 31.34
CA ALA A 734 -5.01 -10.89 30.99
C ALA A 734 -4.84 -10.79 29.46
N ASN A 735 -4.96 -9.57 28.91
CA ASN A 735 -4.82 -9.30 27.47
C ASN A 735 -5.73 -10.18 26.58
N THR A 736 -6.98 -10.43 27.00
CA THR A 736 -7.98 -11.12 26.19
C THR A 736 -9.19 -10.24 25.91
N THR A 737 -9.93 -10.59 24.86
CA THR A 737 -11.18 -9.95 24.50
C THR A 737 -12.12 -10.97 23.89
N ASP A 738 -13.42 -10.71 23.96
CA ASP A 738 -14.44 -11.50 23.29
C ASP A 738 -15.58 -10.58 22.83
N LEU A 739 -16.26 -11.00 21.76
CA LEU A 739 -17.43 -10.35 21.20
C LEU A 739 -18.59 -11.34 21.24
N PHE A 740 -19.65 -10.98 21.95
CA PHE A 740 -20.86 -11.79 22.04
C PHE A 740 -21.99 -11.18 21.24
N LEU A 741 -22.75 -12.01 20.53
CA LEU A 741 -24.06 -11.66 20.01
C LEU A 741 -25.11 -11.92 21.10
N LEU A 742 -25.88 -10.89 21.47
CA LEU A 742 -26.96 -11.01 22.44
C LEU A 742 -28.26 -11.41 21.72
N THR A 743 -28.84 -12.53 22.13
CA THR A 743 -30.09 -13.08 21.57
C THR A 743 -31.11 -13.33 22.67
N GLU A 744 -32.41 -13.26 22.35
CA GLU A 744 -33.45 -13.68 23.29
C GLU A 744 -33.36 -15.19 23.51
N ALA A 745 -33.45 -15.64 24.76
CA ALA A 745 -33.53 -17.06 25.08
C ALA A 745 -34.82 -17.64 24.51
N HIS A 746 -34.75 -18.27 23.33
CA HIS A 746 -35.88 -19.02 22.79
C HIS A 746 -36.15 -20.21 23.70
N GLY A 747 -37.31 -20.19 24.36
CA GLY A 747 -37.65 -21.10 25.42
C GLY A 747 -37.38 -22.57 25.06
N ILE A 748 -36.41 -23.16 25.75
CA ILE A 748 -36.51 -24.56 26.12
C ILE A 748 -37.75 -24.63 27.00
N LYS A 749 -38.91 -24.92 26.40
CA LYS A 749 -40.10 -25.28 27.15
C LYS A 749 -39.71 -26.45 28.05
N LYS A 750 -39.84 -26.21 29.36
CA LYS A 750 -39.58 -27.12 30.47
C LYS A 750 -39.93 -28.58 30.20
#